data_AF-A0A9P8JK31-F1
#
_entry.id   AF-A0A9P8JK31-F1
#
_cell.length_a   1.000
_cell.length_b   1.000
_cell.length_c   1.000
_cell.angle_alpha   90.00
_cell.angle_beta   90.00
_cell.angle_gamma   90.00
#
_symmetry.space_group_name_H-M   'P 1'
#
loop_
_entity.id
_entity.type
_entity.pdbx_description
1 polymer ?
#
loop_
_entity_poly.entity_id
_entity_poly.type
_entity_poly.pdbx_seq_one_letter_code
_entity_poly.pdbx_strand_id
1 'polypeptide(L)'
;MAASGMSFTDKATSALADAQDLAQQYSHTQLQPIHLAVALLDPPPDLSKDQQNQTGHDSHSASSAPLFKQVVERAHGDPQLLTRALNKAMVRLPSQDPPPEHLSMSPAFSKLLRAADQLSKTQKDSYIAIDHLISCLVQDSTVSKALAEANVPNTKLIDNAIQQIRGNKRVDSKTADAEEESENLKKFTIDMTAMAREGKMDPVIGREEEIRRVIRILSRRTKNNPVLIGEPGVGKTTVVEGLAQRIVNADVPANLAACKLLSLDVGALVAGSKYRGEFEERMKGVLKEIEDAKEMIVLFVDEIHLLMGAGSSGEGGMDAANLLKPMLARGQLHCIGATTLSEYRKYIEKDQAFERRFQQVLVKEPSVPETVSILRGLKEKYEVHHGVTILDGAIVSAATLAARYLTQRRLPDSAVDLIDEAAAAVRVTRESQPEALDNMERKLRQLEIEIHALNREKDEASQARLAQAKAEAANVEEDLKPLREMYESEKARGKEIQEAKLRRDQLITKQQEAERMRDLQTASDLKYYAIPDLEERIKQLEKDKAASDLDQLKQAQASGETPLLTDAVGPDQINEIVARWTGIPVTRLRTTEKDKLLQMERHLSELVVGQREAVTSVANAIRLQRSGLANPNQPPSFLFCGPSGTGKTLLTKALAEFLFDDPRAMIRFDMSEYQERHSLSRMIGAPPGYVGHDAG
;
A
#
# COMPACT_ATOMS: atom_id res chain seq x y z
N MET A 1 -40.47 -10.72 4.15
CA MET A 1 -41.39 -9.84 4.91
C MET A 1 -40.64 -8.62 5.38
N ALA A 2 -40.72 -7.51 4.64
CA ALA A 2 -40.28 -6.22 5.17
C ALA A 2 -41.42 -5.69 6.04
N ALA A 3 -41.21 -5.56 7.34
CA ALA A 3 -41.97 -4.57 8.11
C ALA A 3 -41.65 -3.21 7.47
N SER A 4 -42.51 -2.75 6.57
CA SER A 4 -42.23 -1.67 5.62
C SER A 4 -41.85 -0.39 6.37
N GLY A 5 -40.53 -0.12 6.46
CA GLY A 5 -39.96 1.09 7.05
C GLY A 5 -39.01 0.89 8.25
N MET A 6 -38.80 -0.33 8.76
CA MET A 6 -37.86 -0.59 9.87
C MET A 6 -36.48 -1.03 9.37
N SER A 7 -35.41 -0.41 9.88
CA SER A 7 -34.02 -0.74 9.56
C SER A 7 -33.37 -1.49 10.72
N PHE A 8 -32.88 -2.70 10.48
CA PHE A 8 -32.24 -3.56 11.48
C PHE A 8 -30.73 -3.67 11.23
N THR A 9 -29.96 -4.00 12.27
CA THR A 9 -28.57 -4.44 12.12
C THR A 9 -28.50 -5.84 11.49
N ASP A 10 -27.34 -6.23 10.97
CA ASP A 10 -27.17 -7.52 10.29
C ASP A 10 -27.42 -8.69 11.25
N LYS A 11 -26.94 -8.59 12.50
CA LYS A 11 -27.22 -9.61 13.53
C LYS A 11 -28.68 -9.62 13.99
N ALA A 12 -29.33 -8.47 14.12
CA ALA A 12 -30.76 -8.42 14.43
C ALA A 12 -31.59 -9.05 13.29
N THR A 13 -31.17 -8.83 12.04
CA THR A 13 -31.78 -9.46 10.87
C THR A 13 -31.59 -10.98 10.88
N SER A 14 -30.38 -11.45 11.20
CA SER A 14 -30.09 -12.88 11.39
C SER A 14 -30.97 -13.49 12.49
N ALA A 15 -31.03 -12.88 13.67
CA ALA A 15 -31.82 -13.39 14.79
C ALA A 15 -33.33 -13.47 14.47
N LEU A 16 -33.85 -12.56 13.64
CA LEU A 16 -35.23 -12.62 13.16
C LEU A 16 -35.45 -13.76 12.15
N ALA A 17 -34.47 -14.03 11.29
CA ALA A 17 -34.49 -15.19 10.39
C ALA A 17 -34.43 -16.50 11.19
N ASP A 18 -33.51 -16.60 12.15
CA ASP A 18 -33.37 -17.77 13.04
C ASP A 18 -34.66 -18.04 13.82
N ALA A 19 -35.33 -16.99 14.32
CA ALA A 19 -36.62 -17.11 14.98
C ALA A 19 -37.72 -17.62 14.05
N GLN A 20 -37.70 -17.21 12.78
CA GLN A 20 -38.62 -17.70 11.76
C GLN A 20 -38.37 -19.18 11.47
N ASP A 21 -37.11 -19.56 11.31
CA ASP A 21 -36.72 -20.95 11.04
C ASP A 21 -37.08 -21.87 12.21
N LEU A 22 -36.88 -21.42 13.46
CA LEU A 22 -37.36 -22.14 14.65
C LEU A 22 -38.88 -22.34 14.65
N ALA A 23 -39.65 -21.33 14.25
CA ALA A 23 -41.10 -21.48 14.15
C ALA A 23 -41.52 -22.50 13.07
N GLN A 24 -40.78 -22.59 11.96
CA GLN A 24 -41.00 -23.62 10.93
C GLN A 24 -40.62 -25.02 11.42
N GLN A 25 -39.47 -25.16 12.09
CA GLN A 25 -38.99 -26.45 12.60
C GLN A 25 -39.96 -27.08 13.61
N TYR A 26 -40.54 -26.28 14.50
CA TYR A 26 -41.56 -26.75 15.46
C TYR A 26 -42.99 -26.76 14.88
N SER A 27 -43.14 -26.46 13.59
CA SER A 27 -44.43 -26.44 12.88
C SER A 27 -45.49 -25.56 13.55
N HIS A 28 -45.07 -24.42 14.11
CA HIS A 28 -45.98 -23.47 14.75
C HIS A 28 -46.71 -22.61 13.70
N THR A 29 -47.94 -22.23 14.00
CA THR A 29 -48.81 -21.48 13.06
C THR A 29 -48.41 -20.01 12.88
N GLN A 30 -47.76 -19.43 13.90
CA GLN A 30 -47.43 -18.00 13.94
C GLN A 30 -46.07 -17.75 14.61
N LEU A 31 -45.36 -16.73 14.15
CA LEU A 31 -44.15 -16.24 14.80
C LEU A 31 -44.50 -15.50 16.10
N GLN A 32 -44.10 -16.07 17.23
CA GLN A 32 -44.27 -15.52 18.58
C GLN A 32 -42.95 -15.04 19.21
N PRO A 33 -42.98 -14.12 20.20
CA PRO A 33 -41.80 -13.63 20.90
C PRO A 33 -40.89 -14.73 21.49
N ILE A 34 -41.47 -15.88 21.89
CA ILE A 34 -40.71 -17.02 22.44
C ILE A 34 -39.66 -17.55 21.44
N HIS A 35 -39.97 -17.58 20.14
CA HIS A 35 -39.02 -18.04 19.12
C HIS A 35 -37.80 -17.14 19.03
N LEU A 36 -38.01 -15.82 19.11
CA LEU A 36 -36.92 -14.85 19.14
C LEU A 36 -36.11 -14.94 20.45
N ALA A 37 -36.77 -15.22 21.57
CA ALA A 37 -36.10 -15.43 22.85
C ALA A 37 -35.14 -16.64 22.81
N VAL A 38 -35.57 -17.74 22.19
CA VAL A 38 -34.76 -18.94 22.04
C VAL A 38 -33.63 -18.70 21.03
N ALA A 39 -33.92 -18.10 19.87
CA ALA A 39 -32.91 -17.76 18.86
C ALA A 39 -31.80 -16.85 19.42
N LEU A 40 -32.14 -15.92 20.30
CA LEU A 40 -31.16 -15.01 20.92
C LEU A 40 -30.34 -15.66 22.05
N LEU A 41 -30.83 -16.73 22.69
CA LEU A 41 -30.11 -17.46 23.75
C LEU A 41 -29.23 -18.57 23.21
N ASP A 42 -29.67 -19.22 22.14
CA ASP A 42 -29.03 -20.39 21.53
C ASP A 42 -29.17 -20.30 20.01
N PRO A 43 -28.43 -19.38 19.36
CA PRO A 43 -28.48 -19.24 17.91
C PRO A 43 -27.92 -20.50 17.25
N PRO A 44 -28.50 -20.97 16.13
CA PRO A 44 -27.95 -22.10 15.38
C PRO A 44 -26.49 -21.80 14.98
N PRO A 45 -25.60 -22.81 14.97
CA PRO A 45 -24.20 -22.61 14.59
C PRO A 45 -24.14 -22.05 13.15
N ASP A 46 -23.39 -20.96 12.98
CA ASP A 46 -23.24 -20.27 11.70
C ASP A 46 -22.42 -21.18 10.75
N LEU A 47 -23.14 -21.96 9.93
CA LEU A 47 -22.56 -22.91 8.97
C LEU A 47 -21.60 -22.25 7.97
N SER A 48 -21.71 -20.93 7.78
CA SER A 48 -20.82 -20.12 6.93
C SER A 48 -19.39 -20.03 7.48
N LYS A 49 -19.22 -20.09 8.81
CA LYS A 49 -17.93 -19.93 9.49
C LYS A 49 -17.36 -21.25 10.00
N ASP A 50 -18.23 -22.20 10.37
CA ASP A 50 -17.80 -23.49 10.89
C ASP A 50 -17.36 -24.48 9.80
N GLN A 51 -17.79 -24.33 8.54
CA GLN A 51 -17.29 -25.18 7.45
C GLN A 51 -15.81 -24.97 7.13
N GLN A 52 -15.17 -23.89 7.60
CA GLN A 52 -13.71 -23.74 7.54
C GLN A 52 -12.97 -24.38 8.73
N ASN A 53 -13.67 -24.79 9.80
CA ASN A 53 -13.05 -25.19 11.07
C ASN A 53 -13.43 -26.60 11.57
N GLN A 54 -13.94 -27.49 10.71
CA GLN A 54 -14.22 -28.89 11.10
C GLN A 54 -13.05 -29.84 10.80
N THR A 55 -12.02 -29.80 11.64
CA THR A 55 -11.24 -31.01 11.99
C THR A 55 -11.10 -31.07 13.51
N GLY A 56 -11.40 -32.23 14.07
CA GLY A 56 -11.97 -32.36 15.42
C GLY A 56 -11.02 -32.13 16.59
N HIS A 57 -11.62 -31.78 17.74
CA HIS A 57 -11.53 -32.52 19.00
C HIS A 57 -12.50 -31.91 20.03
N ASP A 58 -13.45 -32.73 20.49
CA ASP A 58 -14.42 -32.41 21.53
C ASP A 58 -13.74 -32.23 22.90
N SER A 59 -13.37 -31.00 23.23
CA SER A 59 -13.44 -30.50 24.60
C SER A 59 -13.14 -28.99 24.63
N HIS A 60 -14.17 -28.20 24.92
CA HIS A 60 -14.14 -26.77 25.27
C HIS A 60 -13.96 -25.75 24.13
N SER A 61 -14.73 -25.87 23.06
CA SER A 61 -15.11 -24.74 22.19
C SER A 61 -16.09 -23.82 22.93
N ALA A 62 -15.60 -22.89 23.75
CA ALA A 62 -16.45 -21.81 24.24
C ALA A 62 -16.65 -20.80 23.10
N SER A 63 -17.63 -21.06 22.23
CA SER A 63 -18.25 -20.03 21.40
C SER A 63 -18.64 -18.86 22.31
N SER A 64 -18.29 -17.62 21.95
CA SER A 64 -18.68 -16.43 22.70
C SER A 64 -20.17 -16.52 23.07
N ALA A 65 -20.46 -16.45 24.38
CA ALA A 65 -21.83 -16.60 24.86
C ALA A 65 -22.73 -15.55 24.19
N PRO A 66 -23.90 -15.91 23.64
CA PRO A 66 -24.81 -14.98 22.99
C PRO A 66 -25.11 -13.76 23.87
N LEU A 67 -25.29 -12.58 23.28
CA LEU A 67 -25.48 -11.32 24.02
C LEU A 67 -26.58 -11.45 25.09
N PHE A 68 -27.68 -12.14 24.77
CA PHE A 68 -28.78 -12.34 25.71
C PHE A 68 -28.37 -13.20 26.92
N LYS A 69 -27.53 -14.22 26.72
CA LYS A 69 -26.95 -15.03 27.81
C LYS A 69 -26.06 -14.19 28.72
N GLN A 70 -25.19 -13.35 28.14
CA GLN A 70 -24.33 -12.45 28.92
C GLN A 70 -25.13 -11.41 29.73
N VAL A 71 -26.23 -10.90 29.15
CA VAL A 71 -27.13 -9.96 29.82
C VAL A 71 -27.81 -10.62 31.01
N VAL A 72 -28.26 -11.88 30.88
CA VAL A 72 -28.89 -12.64 31.97
C VAL A 72 -27.90 -12.96 33.08
N GLU A 73 -26.67 -13.35 32.75
CA GLU A 73 -25.59 -13.59 33.73
C GLU A 73 -25.26 -12.30 34.51
N ARG A 74 -25.16 -11.16 33.82
CA ARG A 74 -24.93 -9.85 34.46
C ARG A 74 -26.12 -9.39 35.30
N ALA A 75 -27.34 -9.80 34.96
CA ALA A 75 -28.54 -9.56 35.77
C ALA A 75 -28.68 -10.54 36.95
N HIS A 76 -27.65 -11.35 37.24
CA HIS A 76 -27.62 -12.38 38.29
C HIS A 76 -28.62 -13.53 38.08
N GLY A 77 -29.08 -13.74 36.84
CA GLY A 77 -29.90 -14.88 36.46
C GLY A 77 -29.08 -16.10 36.06
N ASP A 78 -29.74 -17.27 36.02
CA ASP A 78 -29.17 -18.50 35.49
C ASP A 78 -29.65 -18.74 34.04
N PRO A 79 -28.77 -18.60 33.02
CA PRO A 79 -29.17 -18.80 31.63
C PRO A 79 -29.62 -20.21 31.32
N GLN A 80 -29.10 -21.24 32.01
CA GLN A 80 -29.51 -22.62 31.74
C GLN A 80 -30.95 -22.87 32.19
N LEU A 81 -31.36 -22.29 33.32
CA LEU A 81 -32.74 -22.34 33.78
C LEU A 81 -33.66 -21.55 32.83
N LEU A 82 -33.20 -20.40 32.34
CA LEU A 82 -33.96 -19.62 31.36
C LEU A 82 -34.19 -20.39 30.05
N THR A 83 -33.15 -21.01 29.48
CA THR A 83 -33.27 -21.83 28.27
C THR A 83 -34.26 -22.98 28.47
N ARG A 84 -34.20 -23.66 29.63
CA ARG A 84 -35.16 -24.73 29.97
C ARG A 84 -36.60 -24.23 30.06
N ALA A 85 -36.82 -23.08 30.70
CA ALA A 85 -38.15 -22.49 30.85
C ALA A 85 -38.73 -22.06 29.50
N LEU A 86 -37.92 -21.45 28.63
CA LEU A 86 -38.34 -21.04 27.28
C LEU A 86 -38.61 -22.23 26.37
N ASN A 87 -37.76 -23.26 26.38
CA ASN A 87 -38.01 -24.49 25.61
C ASN A 87 -39.29 -25.20 26.06
N LYS A 88 -39.56 -25.23 27.36
CA LYS A 88 -40.84 -25.75 27.91
C LYS A 88 -42.05 -24.95 27.44
N ALA A 89 -41.93 -23.62 27.35
CA ALA A 89 -42.98 -22.76 26.82
C ALA A 89 -43.17 -22.96 25.30
N MET A 90 -42.08 -23.15 24.56
CA MET A 90 -42.07 -23.39 23.12
C MET A 90 -42.78 -24.71 22.75
N VAL A 91 -42.48 -25.81 23.45
CA VAL A 91 -43.13 -27.13 23.20
C VAL A 91 -44.64 -27.11 23.52
N ARG A 92 -45.11 -26.18 24.35
CA ARG A 92 -46.54 -26.05 24.69
C ARG A 92 -47.34 -25.28 23.64
N LEU A 93 -46.68 -24.66 22.66
CA LEU A 93 -47.38 -23.92 21.62
C LEU A 93 -48.12 -24.89 20.68
N PRO A 94 -49.29 -24.49 20.14
CA PRO A 94 -49.99 -25.29 19.15
C PRO A 94 -49.16 -25.46 17.88
N SER A 95 -48.95 -26.71 17.47
CA SER A 95 -48.35 -27.08 16.19
C SER A 95 -49.41 -27.57 15.18
N GLN A 96 -49.08 -27.51 13.90
CA GLN A 96 -49.89 -28.03 12.80
C GLN A 96 -49.06 -28.94 11.89
N ASP A 97 -49.71 -29.85 11.17
CA ASP A 97 -49.07 -30.74 10.19
C ASP A 97 -49.92 -30.77 8.90
N PRO A 98 -49.38 -30.43 7.71
CA PRO A 98 -48.00 -30.02 7.43
C PRO A 98 -47.64 -28.61 7.95
N PRO A 99 -46.33 -28.28 8.07
CA PRO A 99 -45.86 -26.94 8.44
C PRO A 99 -46.40 -25.86 7.49
N PRO A 100 -46.66 -24.62 7.97
CA PRO A 100 -47.14 -23.54 7.10
C PRO A 100 -46.07 -23.12 6.08
N GLU A 101 -46.43 -23.03 4.79
CA GLU A 101 -45.55 -22.45 3.75
C GLU A 101 -45.25 -20.96 4.01
N HIS A 102 -46.18 -20.25 4.63
CA HIS A 102 -46.03 -18.85 5.00
C HIS A 102 -46.38 -18.64 6.47
N LEU A 103 -45.38 -18.30 7.27
CA LEU A 103 -45.57 -17.90 8.66
C LEU A 103 -46.15 -16.49 8.72
N SER A 104 -47.16 -16.30 9.55
CA SER A 104 -47.65 -14.97 9.90
C SER A 104 -47.07 -14.51 11.24
N MET A 105 -46.86 -13.21 11.41
CA MET A 105 -46.41 -12.65 12.69
C MET A 105 -47.60 -12.55 13.66
N SER A 106 -47.43 -13.02 14.89
CA SER A 106 -48.44 -12.83 15.92
C SER A 106 -48.61 -11.34 16.29
N PRO A 107 -49.77 -10.91 16.81
CA PRO A 107 -49.97 -9.54 17.28
C PRO A 107 -48.96 -9.12 18.37
N ALA A 108 -48.57 -10.07 19.24
CA ALA A 108 -47.56 -9.85 20.27
C ALA A 108 -46.17 -9.57 19.68
N PHE A 109 -45.78 -10.33 18.65
CA PHE A 109 -44.52 -10.14 17.95
C PHE A 109 -44.48 -8.81 17.18
N SER A 110 -45.59 -8.45 16.53
CA SER A 110 -45.73 -7.15 15.85
C SER A 110 -45.68 -5.96 16.81
N LYS A 111 -46.15 -6.14 18.06
CA LYS A 111 -46.05 -5.14 19.12
C LYS A 111 -44.60 -4.98 19.60
N LEU A 112 -43.87 -6.09 19.73
CA LEU A 112 -42.45 -6.11 20.10
C LEU A 112 -41.61 -5.32 19.10
N LEU A 113 -41.75 -5.58 17.79
CA LEU A 113 -40.98 -4.86 16.77
C LEU A 113 -41.25 -3.35 16.75
N ARG A 114 -42.52 -2.96 16.95
CA ARG A 114 -42.88 -1.53 17.09
C ARG A 114 -42.28 -0.89 18.34
N ALA A 115 -42.22 -1.62 19.45
CA ALA A 115 -41.59 -1.14 20.68
C ALA A 115 -40.07 -0.99 20.50
N ALA A 116 -39.42 -1.93 19.81
CA ALA A 116 -37.99 -1.86 19.51
C ALA A 116 -37.65 -0.66 18.61
N ASP A 117 -38.46 -0.38 17.59
CA ASP A 117 -38.32 0.82 16.73
C ASP A 117 -38.48 2.13 17.53
N GLN A 118 -39.44 2.18 18.45
CA GLN A 118 -39.60 3.33 19.34
C GLN A 118 -38.39 3.49 20.27
N LEU A 119 -37.87 2.40 20.80
CA LEU A 119 -36.73 2.40 21.71
C LEU A 119 -35.45 2.87 21.01
N SER A 120 -35.18 2.40 19.78
CA SER A 120 -34.11 2.90 18.90
C SER A 120 -34.20 4.42 18.73
N LYS A 121 -35.40 4.97 18.48
CA LYS A 121 -35.62 6.42 18.34
C LYS A 121 -35.39 7.18 19.64
N THR A 122 -35.80 6.64 20.79
CA THR A 122 -35.55 7.28 22.09
C THR A 122 -34.05 7.34 22.43
N GLN A 123 -33.30 6.32 22.04
CA GLN A 123 -31.85 6.21 22.26
C GLN A 123 -31.03 6.91 21.16
N LYS A 124 -31.70 7.44 20.13
CA LYS A 124 -31.10 8.13 18.96
C LYS A 124 -30.18 7.23 18.14
N ASP A 125 -30.54 5.96 17.99
CA ASP A 125 -29.88 5.04 17.08
C ASP A 125 -30.53 5.05 15.69
N SER A 126 -29.71 4.81 14.67
CA SER A 126 -30.14 4.79 13.26
C SER A 126 -30.70 3.42 12.84
N TYR A 127 -30.36 2.35 13.56
CA TYR A 127 -30.78 0.97 13.30
C TYR A 127 -31.28 0.28 14.58
N ILE A 128 -32.24 -0.63 14.42
CA ILE A 128 -32.72 -1.50 15.50
C ILE A 128 -31.70 -2.61 15.73
N ALA A 129 -31.10 -2.62 16.92
CA ALA A 129 -30.06 -3.54 17.35
C ALA A 129 -30.60 -4.70 18.20
N ILE A 130 -29.76 -5.72 18.45
CA ILE A 130 -30.14 -6.89 19.26
C ILE A 130 -30.54 -6.49 20.69
N ASP A 131 -29.85 -5.53 21.27
CA ASP A 131 -30.11 -5.05 22.63
C ASP A 131 -31.50 -4.40 22.75
N HIS A 132 -31.96 -3.67 21.72
CA HIS A 132 -33.32 -3.13 21.64
C HIS A 132 -34.35 -4.26 21.63
N LEU A 133 -34.10 -5.30 20.84
CA LEU A 133 -34.96 -6.48 20.78
C LEU A 133 -35.03 -7.18 22.14
N ILE A 134 -33.89 -7.37 22.83
CA ILE A 134 -33.85 -7.99 24.17
C ILE A 134 -34.64 -7.18 25.19
N SER A 135 -34.44 -5.86 25.26
CA SER A 135 -35.14 -5.00 26.23
C SER A 135 -36.67 -5.04 26.05
N CYS A 136 -37.14 -5.06 24.79
CA CYS A 136 -38.56 -5.18 24.49
C CYS A 136 -39.11 -6.60 24.71
N LEU A 137 -38.31 -7.63 24.42
CA LEU A 137 -38.68 -9.04 24.58
C LEU A 137 -38.95 -9.39 26.04
N VAL A 138 -38.15 -8.86 26.96
CA VAL A 138 -38.26 -9.09 28.42
C VAL A 138 -39.58 -8.58 29.00
N GLN A 139 -40.24 -7.63 28.33
CA GLN A 139 -41.55 -7.10 28.73
C GLN A 139 -42.72 -8.01 28.33
N ASP A 140 -42.49 -9.01 27.48
CA ASP A 140 -43.54 -9.97 27.13
C ASP A 140 -43.90 -10.87 28.32
N SER A 141 -45.20 -11.12 28.51
CA SER A 141 -45.72 -11.86 29.66
C SER A 141 -45.22 -13.30 29.77
N THR A 142 -44.86 -13.94 28.65
CA THR A 142 -44.37 -15.32 28.61
C THR A 142 -42.88 -15.38 28.94
N VAL A 143 -42.10 -14.46 28.36
CA VAL A 143 -40.65 -14.35 28.59
C VAL A 143 -40.36 -13.84 30.00
N SER A 144 -41.14 -12.88 30.51
CA SER A 144 -41.01 -12.38 31.89
C SER A 144 -41.23 -13.46 32.95
N LYS A 145 -42.18 -14.38 32.72
CA LYS A 145 -42.37 -15.56 33.60
C LYS A 145 -41.17 -16.50 33.57
N ALA A 146 -40.63 -16.77 32.37
CA ALA A 146 -39.43 -17.60 32.21
C ALA A 146 -38.19 -16.96 32.88
N LEU A 147 -38.07 -15.64 32.82
CA LEU A 147 -37.01 -14.89 33.52
C LEU A 147 -37.17 -14.93 35.05
N ALA A 148 -38.40 -14.87 35.56
CA ALA A 148 -38.66 -15.03 36.99
C ALA A 148 -38.28 -16.43 37.49
N GLU A 149 -38.53 -17.48 36.69
CA GLU A 149 -38.06 -18.85 36.97
C GLU A 149 -36.51 -18.97 36.93
N ALA A 150 -35.84 -18.08 36.20
CA ALA A 150 -34.37 -18.01 36.06
C ALA A 150 -33.69 -17.03 37.05
N ASN A 151 -34.35 -16.69 38.16
CA ASN A 151 -33.89 -15.75 39.20
C ASN A 151 -33.82 -14.27 38.79
N VAL A 152 -34.50 -13.86 37.71
CA VAL A 152 -34.62 -12.45 37.29
C VAL A 152 -36.08 -12.00 37.35
N PRO A 153 -36.64 -11.70 38.54
CA PRO A 153 -38.05 -11.34 38.70
C PRO A 153 -38.35 -9.89 38.26
N ASN A 154 -37.34 -9.03 38.17
CA ASN A 154 -37.49 -7.63 37.80
C ASN A 154 -36.84 -7.35 36.45
N THR A 155 -37.65 -6.97 35.46
CA THR A 155 -37.21 -6.66 34.09
C THR A 155 -36.20 -5.51 34.04
N LYS A 156 -36.23 -4.59 35.01
CA LYS A 156 -35.27 -3.47 35.10
C LYS A 156 -33.82 -3.90 35.31
N LEU A 157 -33.58 -5.10 35.85
CA LEU A 157 -32.22 -5.62 36.01
C LEU A 157 -31.56 -5.92 34.66
N ILE A 158 -32.36 -6.39 33.69
CA ILE A 158 -31.91 -6.64 32.32
C ILE A 158 -31.61 -5.32 31.61
N ASP A 159 -32.48 -4.30 31.77
CA ASP A 159 -32.23 -2.97 31.19
C ASP A 159 -30.93 -2.35 31.73
N ASN A 160 -30.66 -2.48 33.03
CA ASN A 160 -29.40 -2.03 33.64
C ASN A 160 -28.19 -2.80 33.10
N ALA A 161 -28.31 -4.13 32.92
CA ALA A 161 -27.23 -4.95 32.37
C ALA A 161 -26.94 -4.59 30.91
N ILE A 162 -27.97 -4.32 30.10
CA ILE A 162 -27.83 -3.85 28.72
C ILE A 162 -27.13 -2.48 28.70
N GLN A 163 -27.54 -1.54 29.56
CA GLN A 163 -26.89 -0.23 29.65
C GLN A 163 -25.40 -0.32 30.03
N GLN A 164 -25.03 -1.27 30.90
CA GLN A 164 -23.62 -1.50 31.25
C GLN A 164 -22.79 -2.06 30.10
N ILE A 165 -23.35 -2.98 29.31
CA ILE A 165 -22.67 -3.57 28.14
C ILE A 165 -22.51 -2.52 27.04
N ARG A 166 -23.58 -1.77 26.78
CA ARG A 166 -23.63 -0.79 25.71
C ARG A 166 -22.83 0.47 26.00
N GLY A 167 -22.81 0.93 27.25
CA GLY A 167 -22.19 2.20 27.63
C GLY A 167 -22.79 3.37 26.84
N ASN A 168 -21.92 4.24 26.30
CA ASN A 168 -22.31 5.40 25.48
C ASN A 168 -22.27 5.13 23.96
N LYS A 169 -22.17 3.88 23.51
CA LYS A 169 -22.09 3.53 22.08
C LYS A 169 -23.46 3.70 21.40
N ARG A 170 -23.45 4.32 20.21
CA ARG A 170 -24.60 4.46 19.32
C ARG A 170 -24.54 3.48 18.16
N VAL A 171 -25.72 3.01 17.74
CA VAL A 171 -25.86 2.05 16.63
C VAL A 171 -26.19 2.83 15.35
N ASP A 172 -25.15 3.36 14.71
CA ASP A 172 -25.25 4.20 13.51
C ASP A 172 -24.91 3.47 12.20
N SER A 173 -24.51 2.19 12.27
CA SER A 173 -24.21 1.35 11.10
C SER A 173 -24.87 -0.04 11.22
N LYS A 174 -25.06 -0.72 10.08
CA LYS A 174 -25.63 -2.08 10.03
C LYS A 174 -24.79 -3.13 10.76
N THR A 175 -23.49 -2.87 10.90
CA THR A 175 -22.51 -3.76 11.54
C THR A 175 -22.16 -3.37 12.98
N ALA A 176 -22.79 -2.34 13.55
CA ALA A 176 -22.44 -1.82 14.88
C ALA A 176 -22.58 -2.85 16.02
N ASP A 177 -23.45 -3.86 15.86
CA ASP A 177 -23.65 -4.96 16.82
C ASP A 177 -22.68 -6.13 16.62
N ALA A 178 -21.93 -6.12 15.52
CA ALA A 178 -20.84 -7.06 15.27
C ALA A 178 -19.60 -6.56 15.99
N GLU A 179 -19.46 -6.94 17.27
CA GLU A 179 -18.12 -7.08 17.86
C GLU A 179 -17.38 -8.14 17.02
N GLU A 180 -16.70 -7.70 15.96
CA GLU A 180 -15.73 -8.54 15.26
C GLU A 180 -14.52 -8.70 16.20
N GLU A 181 -14.11 -9.93 16.48
CA GLU A 181 -13.02 -10.33 17.40
C GLU A 181 -11.63 -9.77 17.04
N SER A 182 -11.51 -8.80 16.13
CA SER A 182 -10.26 -8.18 15.69
C SER A 182 -10.46 -6.75 15.18
N GLU A 183 -11.34 -5.98 15.81
CA GLU A 183 -11.63 -4.60 15.40
C GLU A 183 -10.37 -3.72 15.45
N ASN A 184 -9.47 -3.89 16.44
CA ASN A 184 -8.27 -3.07 16.52
C ASN A 184 -7.21 -3.49 15.48
N LEU A 185 -6.99 -4.79 15.29
CA LEU A 185 -6.08 -5.28 14.25
C LEU A 185 -6.51 -4.80 12.86
N LYS A 186 -7.79 -4.91 12.49
CA LYS A 186 -8.27 -4.42 11.19
C LYS A 186 -8.15 -2.90 11.01
N LYS A 187 -8.28 -2.13 12.09
CA LYS A 187 -8.19 -0.65 12.04
C LYS A 187 -6.76 -0.12 11.98
N PHE A 188 -5.84 -0.76 12.71
CA PHE A 188 -4.49 -0.25 12.92
C PHE A 188 -3.41 -1.07 12.23
N THR A 189 -3.79 -2.14 11.52
CA THR A 189 -2.84 -2.96 10.75
C THR A 189 -3.33 -3.23 9.34
N ILE A 190 -2.38 -3.47 8.45
CA ILE A 190 -2.61 -3.89 7.06
C ILE A 190 -2.17 -5.34 6.93
N ASP A 191 -3.06 -6.21 6.46
CA ASP A 191 -2.75 -7.62 6.24
C ASP A 191 -1.97 -7.81 4.93
N MET A 192 -0.65 -7.93 5.06
CA MET A 192 0.25 -8.14 3.92
C MET A 192 0.07 -9.54 3.32
N THR A 193 -0.27 -10.55 4.13
CA THR A 193 -0.58 -11.89 3.62
C THR A 193 -1.86 -11.90 2.78
N ALA A 194 -2.89 -11.14 3.15
CA ALA A 194 -4.09 -10.96 2.34
C ALA A 194 -3.77 -10.22 1.02
N MET A 195 -3.00 -9.14 1.07
CA MET A 195 -2.55 -8.42 -0.13
C MET A 195 -1.76 -9.33 -1.10
N ALA A 196 -0.96 -10.26 -0.57
CA ALA A 196 -0.26 -11.27 -1.38
C ALA A 196 -1.22 -12.25 -2.05
N ARG A 197 -2.25 -12.72 -1.31
CA ARG A 197 -3.27 -13.63 -1.87
C ARG A 197 -4.02 -12.98 -3.03
N GLU A 198 -4.38 -11.70 -2.86
CA GLU A 198 -5.08 -10.90 -3.87
C GLU A 198 -4.20 -10.47 -5.06
N GLY A 199 -2.89 -10.74 -5.02
CA GLY A 199 -1.96 -10.36 -6.10
C GLY A 199 -1.72 -8.86 -6.23
N LYS A 200 -1.98 -8.09 -5.17
CA LYS A 200 -1.81 -6.62 -5.14
C LYS A 200 -0.38 -6.18 -4.85
N MET A 201 0.50 -7.09 -4.41
CA MET A 201 1.91 -6.77 -4.14
C MET A 201 2.77 -6.97 -5.38
N ASP A 202 3.79 -6.12 -5.51
CA ASP A 202 4.75 -6.19 -6.58
C ASP A 202 5.70 -7.40 -6.43
N PRO A 203 6.21 -7.94 -7.54
CA PRO A 203 7.16 -9.05 -7.49
C PRO A 203 8.45 -8.61 -6.81
N VAL A 204 8.94 -9.43 -5.89
CA VAL A 204 10.21 -9.17 -5.19
C VAL A 204 11.35 -9.90 -5.90
N ILE A 205 12.34 -9.14 -6.38
CA ILE A 205 13.50 -9.65 -7.14
C ILE A 205 14.80 -9.34 -6.40
N GLY A 206 15.71 -10.32 -6.28
CA GLY A 206 17.09 -10.09 -5.82
C GLY A 206 17.22 -9.81 -4.32
N ARG A 207 16.29 -10.35 -3.52
CA ARG A 207 16.23 -10.25 -2.05
C ARG A 207 16.08 -11.60 -1.36
N GLU A 208 16.42 -12.68 -2.05
CA GLU A 208 16.17 -14.05 -1.57
C GLU A 208 17.01 -14.39 -0.34
N GLU A 209 18.22 -13.87 -0.22
CA GLU A 209 19.10 -14.13 0.92
C GLU A 209 18.59 -13.45 2.20
N GLU A 210 18.13 -12.20 2.09
CA GLU A 210 17.54 -11.43 3.17
C GLU A 210 16.24 -12.10 3.63
N ILE A 211 15.35 -12.48 2.71
CA ILE A 211 14.10 -13.16 3.03
C ILE A 211 14.36 -14.50 3.72
N ARG A 212 15.26 -15.34 3.19
CA ARG A 212 15.65 -16.60 3.86
C ARG A 212 16.28 -16.36 5.23
N ARG A 213 17.02 -15.27 5.42
CA ARG A 213 17.58 -14.90 6.72
C ARG A 213 16.48 -14.49 7.70
N VAL A 214 15.48 -13.73 7.27
CA VAL A 214 14.31 -13.38 8.08
C VAL A 214 13.54 -14.63 8.51
N ILE A 215 13.24 -15.55 7.58
CA ILE A 215 12.59 -16.85 7.86
C ILE A 215 13.37 -17.65 8.91
N ARG A 216 14.70 -17.76 8.73
CA ARG A 216 15.57 -18.46 9.69
C ARG A 216 15.51 -17.82 11.06
N ILE A 217 15.48 -16.49 11.16
CA ILE A 217 15.43 -15.78 12.44
C ILE A 217 14.08 -16.01 13.12
N LEU A 218 12.97 -15.84 12.41
CA LEU A 218 11.62 -16.07 12.96
C LEU A 218 11.42 -17.49 13.50
N SER A 219 12.14 -18.47 12.93
CA SER A 219 12.10 -19.87 13.38
C SER A 219 13.02 -20.21 14.55
N ARG A 220 13.77 -19.24 15.09
CA ARG A 220 14.66 -19.46 16.24
C ARG A 220 13.86 -19.51 17.54
N ARG A 221 14.40 -20.21 18.54
CA ARG A 221 13.88 -20.20 19.92
C ARG A 221 14.20 -18.92 20.68
N THR A 222 15.34 -18.29 20.39
CA THR A 222 15.81 -17.05 21.03
C THR A 222 16.35 -16.10 19.96
N LYS A 223 16.22 -14.78 20.21
CA LYS A 223 16.50 -13.73 19.21
C LYS A 223 15.76 -14.00 17.90
N ASN A 224 14.45 -14.24 18.03
CA ASN A 224 13.55 -14.63 16.95
C ASN A 224 12.87 -13.44 16.26
N ASN A 225 13.17 -12.21 16.68
CA ASN A 225 12.64 -11.00 16.06
C ASN A 225 13.72 -10.40 15.14
N PRO A 226 13.57 -10.40 13.81
CA PRO A 226 14.52 -9.75 12.91
C PRO A 226 14.33 -8.23 12.89
N VAL A 227 15.44 -7.50 12.76
CA VAL A 227 15.42 -6.06 12.45
C VAL A 227 16.17 -5.84 11.15
N LEU A 228 15.44 -5.36 10.14
CA LEU A 228 15.96 -4.93 8.85
C LEU A 228 16.64 -3.57 9.02
N ILE A 229 17.95 -3.56 8.82
CA ILE A 229 18.79 -2.36 8.99
C ILE A 229 19.36 -1.98 7.64
N GLY A 230 19.04 -0.77 7.19
CA GLY A 230 19.48 -0.24 5.92
C GLY A 230 19.05 1.22 5.77
N GLU A 231 19.69 1.93 4.85
CA GLU A 231 19.30 3.29 4.47
C GLU A 231 17.86 3.33 3.93
N PRO A 232 17.17 4.48 3.97
CA PRO A 232 15.87 4.63 3.31
C PRO A 232 15.98 4.32 1.80
N GLY A 233 14.96 3.68 1.24
CA GLY A 233 14.89 3.37 -0.20
C GLY A 233 15.62 2.10 -0.67
N VAL A 234 16.35 1.37 0.20
CA VAL A 234 17.06 0.13 -0.21
C VAL A 234 16.15 -1.11 -0.40
N GLY A 235 14.85 -0.97 -0.10
CA GLY A 235 13.86 -2.05 -0.19
C GLY A 235 13.69 -2.87 1.10
N LYS A 236 13.69 -2.22 2.28
CA LYS A 236 13.41 -2.89 3.57
C LYS A 236 11.99 -3.49 3.60
N THR A 237 10.98 -2.70 3.22
CA THR A 237 9.59 -3.15 3.13
C THR A 237 9.43 -4.25 2.08
N THR A 238 10.14 -4.16 0.96
CA THR A 238 10.15 -5.19 -0.10
C THR A 238 10.60 -6.57 0.39
N VAL A 239 11.52 -6.65 1.35
CA VAL A 239 11.90 -7.94 1.99
C VAL A 239 10.71 -8.54 2.75
N VAL A 240 9.89 -7.70 3.38
CA VAL A 240 8.70 -8.12 4.15
C VAL A 240 7.55 -8.52 3.21
N GLU A 241 7.33 -7.79 2.13
CA GLU A 241 6.39 -8.16 1.07
C GLU A 241 6.76 -9.51 0.44
N GLY A 242 8.06 -9.72 0.19
CA GLY A 242 8.57 -10.99 -0.34
C GLY A 242 8.43 -12.15 0.67
N LEU A 243 8.51 -11.87 1.97
CA LEU A 243 8.17 -12.84 3.01
C LEU A 243 6.68 -13.20 2.95
N ALA A 244 5.78 -12.23 2.84
CA ALA A 244 4.34 -12.49 2.73
C ALA A 244 4.01 -13.32 1.48
N GLN A 245 4.63 -13.04 0.33
CA GLN A 245 4.49 -13.87 -0.88
C GLN A 245 4.91 -15.32 -0.63
N ARG A 246 6.04 -15.54 0.06
CA ARG A 246 6.49 -16.89 0.41
C ARG A 246 5.57 -17.60 1.39
N ILE A 247 5.03 -16.89 2.38
CA ILE A 247 4.04 -17.44 3.32
C ILE A 247 2.82 -17.93 2.55
N VAL A 248 2.27 -17.10 1.65
CA VAL A 248 1.10 -17.45 0.82
C VAL A 248 1.37 -18.62 -0.12
N ASN A 249 2.59 -18.71 -0.66
CA ASN A 249 2.99 -19.81 -1.54
C ASN A 249 3.43 -21.07 -0.78
N ALA A 250 3.34 -21.09 0.55
CA ALA A 250 3.86 -22.15 1.41
C ALA A 250 5.35 -22.49 1.20
N ASP A 251 6.15 -21.54 0.68
CA ASP A 251 7.62 -21.62 0.58
C ASP A 251 8.29 -21.14 1.88
N VAL A 252 7.77 -21.64 3.00
CA VAL A 252 8.25 -21.36 4.37
C VAL A 252 8.10 -22.63 5.21
N PRO A 253 8.85 -22.78 6.32
CA PRO A 253 8.70 -23.95 7.17
C PRO A 253 7.31 -23.97 7.84
N ALA A 254 6.86 -25.16 8.26
CA ALA A 254 5.48 -25.39 8.70
C ALA A 254 5.00 -24.49 9.85
N ASN A 255 5.91 -24.02 10.70
CA ASN A 255 5.62 -23.05 11.77
C ASN A 255 5.16 -21.67 11.23
N LEU A 256 5.62 -21.28 10.04
CA LEU A 256 5.30 -20.00 9.41
C LEU A 256 4.27 -20.15 8.27
N ALA A 257 3.95 -21.38 7.84
CA ALA A 257 3.02 -21.60 6.73
C ALA A 257 1.59 -21.11 7.04
N ALA A 258 1.19 -21.16 8.32
CA ALA A 258 -0.11 -20.68 8.80
C ALA A 258 -0.05 -19.31 9.49
N CYS A 259 1.04 -18.56 9.34
CA CYS A 259 1.17 -17.26 10.00
C CYS A 259 0.51 -16.12 9.19
N LYS A 260 0.01 -15.11 9.90
CA LYS A 260 -0.45 -13.84 9.31
C LYS A 260 0.64 -12.79 9.46
N LEU A 261 0.95 -12.07 8.39
CA LEU A 261 1.90 -10.95 8.42
C LEU A 261 1.12 -9.63 8.39
N LEU A 262 1.14 -8.91 9.50
CA LEU A 262 0.40 -7.66 9.67
C LEU A 262 1.39 -6.49 9.77
N SER A 263 1.23 -5.48 8.92
CA SER A 263 1.99 -4.23 9.01
C SER A 263 1.28 -3.27 9.94
N LEU A 264 1.97 -2.79 10.98
CA LEU A 264 1.44 -1.80 11.91
C LEU A 264 1.49 -0.40 11.28
N ASP A 265 0.33 0.27 11.22
CA ASP A 265 0.28 1.68 10.82
C ASP A 265 0.41 2.57 12.07
N VAL A 266 1.64 3.04 12.32
CA VAL A 266 1.92 3.98 13.42
C VAL A 266 1.14 5.29 13.23
N GLY A 267 0.95 5.75 11.99
CA GLY A 267 0.17 6.95 11.68
C GLY A 267 -1.28 6.83 12.12
N ALA A 268 -1.94 5.71 11.82
CA ALA A 268 -3.32 5.44 12.23
C ALA A 268 -3.48 5.37 13.76
N LEU A 269 -2.47 4.86 14.47
CA LEU A 269 -2.47 4.81 15.94
C LEU A 269 -2.37 6.20 16.56
N VAL A 270 -1.56 7.09 15.97
CA VAL A 270 -1.40 8.48 16.41
C VAL A 270 -2.59 9.35 16.00
N ALA A 271 -3.17 9.10 14.84
CA ALA A 271 -4.26 9.90 14.28
C ALA A 271 -5.48 9.96 15.23
N GLY A 272 -5.92 11.18 15.56
CA GLY A 272 -7.06 11.39 16.45
C GLY A 272 -6.81 11.02 17.91
N SER A 273 -5.56 10.81 18.33
CA SER A 273 -5.20 10.78 19.75
C SER A 273 -4.96 12.22 20.23
N LYS A 274 -5.77 12.72 21.16
CA LYS A 274 -5.55 14.05 21.79
C LYS A 274 -4.62 13.92 23.00
N TYR A 275 -4.56 12.73 23.58
CA TYR A 275 -3.82 12.42 24.79
C TYR A 275 -2.96 11.17 24.60
N ARG A 276 -1.74 11.18 25.16
CA ARG A 276 -0.79 10.04 25.12
C ARG A 276 -1.40 8.72 25.59
N GLY A 277 -2.30 8.77 26.58
CA GLY A 277 -2.97 7.58 27.12
C GLY A 277 -3.83 6.84 26.10
N GLU A 278 -4.44 7.55 25.14
CA GLU A 278 -5.28 6.95 24.10
C GLU A 278 -4.43 6.12 23.12
N PHE A 279 -3.23 6.58 22.79
CA PHE A 279 -2.28 5.81 21.97
C PHE A 279 -1.83 4.53 22.69
N GLU A 280 -1.48 4.63 23.97
CA GLU A 280 -1.09 3.45 24.76
C GLU A 280 -2.25 2.46 24.91
N GLU A 281 -3.49 2.93 25.05
CA GLU A 281 -4.69 2.09 25.11
C GLU A 281 -4.95 1.36 23.78
N ARG A 282 -4.83 2.07 22.64
CA ARG A 282 -4.93 1.46 21.30
C ARG A 282 -3.85 0.40 21.08
N MET A 283 -2.61 0.72 21.43
CA MET A 283 -1.49 -0.23 21.34
C MET A 283 -1.70 -1.44 22.25
N LYS A 284 -2.19 -1.25 23.47
CA LYS A 284 -2.55 -2.37 24.36
C LYS A 284 -3.67 -3.23 23.77
N GLY A 285 -4.67 -2.62 23.14
CA GLY A 285 -5.74 -3.33 22.43
C GLY A 285 -5.18 -4.23 21.33
N VAL A 286 -4.35 -3.68 20.44
CA VAL A 286 -3.68 -4.42 19.37
C VAL A 286 -2.82 -5.56 19.93
N LEU A 287 -1.99 -5.28 20.94
CA LEU A 287 -1.13 -6.28 21.55
C LEU A 287 -1.89 -7.41 22.25
N LYS A 288 -3.01 -7.08 22.90
CA LYS A 288 -3.87 -8.07 23.55
C LYS A 288 -4.57 -8.96 22.52
N GLU A 289 -5.06 -8.39 21.42
CA GLU A 289 -5.62 -9.18 20.30
C GLU A 289 -4.58 -10.12 19.70
N ILE A 290 -3.31 -9.72 19.63
CA ILE A 290 -2.21 -10.60 19.18
C ILE A 290 -1.93 -11.72 20.20
N GLU A 291 -2.02 -11.43 21.51
CA GLU A 291 -1.83 -12.44 22.56
C GLU A 291 -2.96 -13.49 22.59
N ASP A 292 -4.19 -13.05 22.37
CA ASP A 292 -5.40 -13.90 22.38
C ASP A 292 -5.56 -14.68 21.05
N ALA A 293 -4.82 -14.31 19.99
CA ALA A 293 -4.86 -14.99 18.70
C ALA A 293 -4.32 -16.42 18.79
N LYS A 294 -5.11 -17.38 18.29
CA LYS A 294 -4.72 -18.80 18.19
C LYS A 294 -3.69 -19.05 17.09
N GLU A 295 -3.67 -18.19 16.08
CA GLU A 295 -2.73 -18.25 14.96
C GLU A 295 -1.49 -17.41 15.27
N MET A 296 -0.36 -17.81 14.70
CA MET A 296 0.86 -17.02 14.82
C MET A 296 0.72 -15.73 14.00
N ILE A 297 0.69 -14.58 14.67
CA ILE A 297 0.73 -13.27 14.02
C ILE A 297 2.16 -12.73 14.09
N VAL A 298 2.70 -12.36 12.93
CA VAL A 298 3.96 -11.64 12.81
C VAL A 298 3.65 -10.17 12.54
N LEU A 299 4.10 -9.30 13.45
CA LEU A 299 3.88 -7.86 13.35
C LEU A 299 5.09 -7.19 12.67
N PHE A 300 4.89 -6.62 11.49
CA PHE A 300 5.86 -5.73 10.88
C PHE A 300 5.68 -4.30 11.39
N VAL A 301 6.77 -3.70 11.85
CA VAL A 301 6.80 -2.31 12.30
C VAL A 301 7.86 -1.59 11.48
N ASP A 302 7.41 -0.79 10.52
CA ASP A 302 8.30 0.14 9.84
C ASP A 302 8.71 1.25 10.80
N GLU A 303 9.93 1.76 10.65
CA GLU A 303 10.52 2.76 11.53
C GLU A 303 10.36 2.43 13.03
N ILE A 304 10.69 1.19 13.42
CA ILE A 304 10.49 0.67 14.78
C ILE A 304 11.10 1.57 15.88
N HIS A 305 12.11 2.36 15.55
CA HIS A 305 12.73 3.33 16.45
C HIS A 305 11.75 4.42 16.92
N LEU A 306 10.69 4.75 16.16
CA LEU A 306 9.65 5.70 16.56
C LEU A 306 8.89 5.22 17.80
N LEU A 307 8.68 3.91 17.93
CA LEU A 307 8.07 3.30 19.12
C LEU A 307 9.02 3.26 20.33
N MET A 308 10.32 3.51 20.10
CA MET A 308 11.39 3.45 21.09
C MET A 308 11.88 4.84 21.52
N GLY A 309 11.42 5.90 20.86
CA GLY A 309 11.90 7.25 21.03
C GLY A 309 11.04 8.09 21.99
N ALA A 310 11.38 8.09 23.29
CA ALA A 310 11.78 9.28 24.06
C ALA A 310 11.67 9.04 25.59
N GLY A 311 12.73 8.47 26.17
CA GLY A 311 12.92 8.46 27.62
C GLY A 311 13.91 9.51 28.15
N SER A 312 14.62 10.27 27.29
CA SER A 312 15.85 10.95 27.75
C SER A 312 16.18 12.33 27.14
N SER A 313 15.28 12.95 26.37
CA SER A 313 15.45 14.36 25.96
C SER A 313 14.06 14.97 25.79
N GLY A 314 13.79 16.03 26.55
CA GLY A 314 12.45 16.55 26.87
C GLY A 314 11.51 16.80 25.68
N GLU A 315 10.21 16.78 26.03
CA GLU A 315 9.04 17.14 25.23
C GLU A 315 8.79 16.31 23.95
N GLY A 316 8.11 15.16 24.09
CA GLY A 316 7.11 14.77 23.07
C GLY A 316 7.15 13.38 22.41
N GLY A 317 8.11 12.51 22.70
CA GLY A 317 8.13 11.18 22.04
C GLY A 317 7.27 10.11 22.72
N MET A 318 6.67 9.24 21.91
CA MET A 318 5.76 8.15 22.29
C MET A 318 6.55 6.91 22.73
N ASP A 319 6.55 6.58 24.02
CA ASP A 319 7.30 5.42 24.54
C ASP A 319 6.41 4.16 24.63
N ALA A 320 6.23 3.48 23.50
CA ALA A 320 5.57 2.16 23.45
C ALA A 320 6.52 1.01 23.84
N ALA A 321 7.80 1.30 24.05
CA ALA A 321 8.84 0.30 24.25
C ALA A 321 8.58 -0.54 25.51
N ASN A 322 8.05 0.09 26.57
CA ASN A 322 7.69 -0.60 27.81
C ASN A 322 6.49 -1.56 27.66
N LEU A 323 5.62 -1.35 26.66
CA LEU A 323 4.51 -2.25 26.35
C LEU A 323 4.98 -3.49 25.59
N LEU A 324 5.96 -3.32 24.70
CA LEU A 324 6.48 -4.41 23.86
C LEU A 324 7.42 -5.36 24.61
N LYS A 325 8.26 -4.82 25.52
CA LYS A 325 9.28 -5.60 26.25
C LYS A 325 8.76 -6.87 26.92
N PRO A 326 7.65 -6.85 27.70
CA PRO A 326 7.16 -8.05 28.38
C PRO A 326 6.74 -9.15 27.39
N MET A 327 6.05 -8.79 26.31
CA MET A 327 5.56 -9.75 25.33
C MET A 327 6.70 -10.37 24.50
N LEU A 328 7.69 -9.55 24.11
CA LEU A 328 8.90 -10.02 23.46
C LEU A 328 9.73 -10.91 24.37
N ALA A 329 9.75 -10.65 25.68
CA ALA A 329 10.45 -11.49 26.64
C ALA A 329 9.77 -12.84 26.88
N ARG A 330 8.44 -12.89 26.84
CA ARG A 330 7.66 -14.14 26.94
C ARG A 330 7.59 -14.92 25.62
N GLY A 331 8.02 -14.32 24.50
CA GLY A 331 7.95 -14.93 23.18
C GLY A 331 6.53 -15.02 22.62
N GLN A 332 5.58 -14.25 23.18
CA GLN A 332 4.20 -14.18 22.72
C GLN A 332 4.07 -13.29 21.48
N LEU A 333 4.93 -12.27 21.35
CA LEU A 333 4.96 -11.38 20.20
C LEU A 333 6.12 -11.76 19.27
N HIS A 334 5.80 -11.99 18.00
CA HIS A 334 6.78 -12.07 16.91
C HIS A 334 6.72 -10.78 16.12
N CYS A 335 7.86 -10.11 15.97
CA CYS A 335 7.91 -8.87 15.21
C CYS A 335 9.10 -8.78 14.26
N ILE A 336 8.88 -8.08 13.15
CA ILE A 336 9.90 -7.66 12.19
C ILE A 336 10.00 -6.15 12.31
N GLY A 337 11.16 -5.63 12.69
CA GLY A 337 11.40 -4.18 12.71
C GLY A 337 12.13 -3.72 11.45
N ALA A 338 11.94 -2.48 11.03
CA ALA A 338 12.80 -1.81 10.06
C ALA A 338 13.31 -0.46 10.60
N THR A 339 14.59 -0.13 10.38
CA THR A 339 15.20 1.13 10.84
C THR A 339 16.51 1.39 10.10
N THR A 340 17.10 2.58 10.26
CA THR A 340 18.46 2.88 9.76
C THR A 340 19.54 2.42 10.75
N LEU A 341 20.80 2.37 10.30
CA LEU A 341 21.91 1.96 11.15
C LEU A 341 22.17 2.94 12.31
N SER A 342 22.02 4.24 12.05
CA SER A 342 22.19 5.31 13.05
C SER A 342 21.13 5.23 14.15
N GLU A 343 19.86 5.07 13.77
CA GLU A 343 18.75 4.88 14.70
C GLU A 343 18.88 3.58 15.50
N TYR A 344 19.25 2.47 14.85
CA TYR A 344 19.46 1.20 15.53
C TYR A 344 20.48 1.35 16.67
N ARG A 345 21.64 1.98 16.37
CA ARG A 345 22.69 2.25 17.37
C ARG A 345 22.21 3.17 18.49
N LYS A 346 21.38 4.15 18.17
CA LYS A 346 20.92 5.17 19.12
C LYS A 346 19.84 4.64 20.06
N TYR A 347 18.87 3.88 19.55
CA TYR A 347 17.64 3.51 20.28
C TYR A 347 17.58 2.02 20.66
N ILE A 348 18.05 1.11 19.81
CA ILE A 348 17.93 -0.35 20.04
C ILE A 348 19.16 -0.91 20.72
N GLU A 349 20.35 -0.58 20.23
CA GLU A 349 21.62 -1.14 20.73
C GLU A 349 21.95 -0.68 22.15
N LYS A 350 21.53 0.53 22.53
CA LYS A 350 21.68 1.04 23.90
C LYS A 350 20.80 0.33 24.92
N ASP A 351 19.68 -0.26 24.49
CA ASP A 351 18.76 -0.98 25.38
C ASP A 351 19.04 -2.49 25.35
N GLN A 352 19.71 -2.95 26.41
CA GLN A 352 20.12 -4.35 26.57
C GLN A 352 18.93 -5.34 26.58
N ALA A 353 17.72 -4.89 26.92
CA ALA A 353 16.53 -5.75 26.87
C ALA A 353 16.11 -6.03 25.43
N PHE A 354 16.14 -5.03 24.56
CA PHE A 354 15.78 -5.17 23.15
C PHE A 354 16.87 -5.84 22.31
N GLU A 355 18.12 -5.48 22.53
CA GLU A 355 19.27 -6.08 21.83
C GLU A 355 19.32 -7.62 22.01
N ARG A 356 18.85 -8.12 23.17
CA ARG A 356 18.77 -9.56 23.46
C ARG A 356 17.56 -10.26 22.82
N ARG A 357 16.61 -9.54 22.22
CA ARG A 357 15.39 -10.08 21.59
C ARG A 357 15.39 -9.93 20.08
N PHE A 358 16.12 -8.93 19.59
CA PHE A 358 16.27 -8.65 18.17
C PHE A 358 17.54 -9.26 17.57
N GLN A 359 17.46 -9.57 16.28
CA GLN A 359 18.57 -10.03 15.47
C GLN A 359 18.71 -9.13 14.23
N GLN A 360 19.90 -8.56 14.05
CA GLN A 360 20.18 -7.68 12.92
C GLN A 360 20.19 -8.44 11.59
N VAL A 361 19.56 -7.84 10.58
CA VAL A 361 19.57 -8.23 9.17
C VAL A 361 19.95 -6.99 8.36
N LEU A 362 21.16 -6.96 7.83
CA LEU A 362 21.64 -5.85 7.02
C LEU A 362 21.06 -5.96 5.62
N VAL A 363 20.30 -4.95 5.20
CA VAL A 363 19.78 -4.81 3.84
C VAL A 363 20.65 -3.79 3.13
N LYS A 364 21.42 -4.25 2.15
CA LYS A 364 22.36 -3.40 1.41
C LYS A 364 21.67 -2.79 0.19
N GLU A 365 22.17 -1.62 -0.21
CA GLU A 365 21.85 -1.05 -1.51
C GLU A 365 22.27 -2.03 -2.62
N PRO A 366 21.39 -2.33 -3.59
CA PRO A 366 21.71 -3.20 -4.71
C PRO A 366 22.72 -2.52 -5.64
N SER A 367 23.54 -3.34 -6.30
CA SER A 367 24.42 -2.87 -7.37
C SER A 367 23.62 -2.43 -8.60
N VAL A 368 24.22 -1.64 -9.50
CA VAL A 368 23.55 -1.20 -10.74
C VAL A 368 22.99 -2.38 -11.56
N PRO A 369 23.72 -3.51 -11.77
CA PRO A 369 23.17 -4.67 -12.48
C PRO A 369 21.99 -5.34 -11.75
N GLU A 370 22.02 -5.37 -10.42
CA GLU A 370 20.91 -5.89 -9.60
C GLU A 370 19.69 -4.97 -9.72
N THR A 371 19.88 -3.65 -9.66
CA THR A 371 18.81 -2.67 -9.88
C THR A 371 18.19 -2.78 -11.26
N VAL A 372 19.00 -3.00 -12.31
CA VAL A 372 18.48 -3.28 -13.66
C VAL A 372 17.60 -4.54 -13.66
N SER A 373 17.99 -5.58 -12.92
CA SER A 373 17.21 -6.81 -12.80
C SER A 373 15.90 -6.60 -12.04
N ILE A 374 15.91 -5.78 -10.98
CA ILE A 374 14.72 -5.35 -10.24
C ILE A 374 13.77 -4.58 -11.17
N LEU A 375 14.27 -3.56 -11.87
CA LEU A 375 13.49 -2.75 -12.81
C LEU A 375 12.91 -3.59 -13.95
N ARG A 376 13.62 -4.59 -14.46
CA ARG A 376 13.10 -5.52 -15.47
C ARG A 376 11.94 -6.37 -14.95
N GLY A 377 11.98 -6.78 -13.69
CA GLY A 377 10.86 -7.51 -13.07
C GLY A 377 9.66 -6.62 -12.75
N LEU A 378 9.89 -5.33 -12.45
CA LEU A 378 8.83 -4.34 -12.24
C LEU A 378 8.28 -3.75 -13.55
N LYS A 379 9.02 -3.86 -14.65
CA LYS A 379 8.71 -3.28 -15.97
C LYS A 379 7.24 -3.50 -16.34
N GLU A 380 6.79 -4.75 -16.31
CA GLU A 380 5.45 -5.12 -16.75
C GLU A 380 4.34 -4.44 -15.93
N LYS A 381 4.53 -4.31 -14.60
CA LYS A 381 3.58 -3.64 -13.71
C LYS A 381 3.45 -2.15 -14.04
N TYR A 382 4.57 -1.46 -14.23
CA TYR A 382 4.59 -0.03 -14.59
C TYR A 382 4.05 0.22 -16.00
N GLU A 383 4.35 -0.65 -16.97
CA GLU A 383 3.77 -0.58 -18.32
C GLU A 383 2.25 -0.70 -18.28
N VAL A 384 1.68 -1.62 -17.49
CA VAL A 384 0.23 -1.79 -17.34
C VAL A 384 -0.41 -0.61 -16.62
N HIS A 385 0.21 -0.14 -15.53
CA HIS A 385 -0.29 0.98 -14.73
C HIS A 385 -0.38 2.28 -15.52
N HIS A 386 0.68 2.62 -16.26
CA HIS A 386 0.72 3.86 -17.07
C HIS A 386 0.22 3.68 -18.49
N GLY A 387 0.08 2.45 -18.96
CA GLY A 387 -0.29 2.12 -20.33
C GLY A 387 0.80 2.50 -21.36
N VAL A 388 2.06 2.61 -20.95
CA VAL A 388 3.20 2.97 -21.83
C VAL A 388 4.11 1.77 -22.05
N THR A 389 5.02 1.85 -23.02
CA THR A 389 6.04 0.82 -23.25
C THR A 389 7.39 1.29 -22.72
N ILE A 390 8.06 0.52 -21.88
CA ILE A 390 9.35 0.88 -21.28
C ILE A 390 10.46 0.12 -22.02
N LEU A 391 11.35 0.86 -22.68
CA LEU A 391 12.47 0.27 -23.40
C LEU A 391 13.57 -0.20 -22.42
N ASP A 392 14.26 -1.29 -22.74
CA ASP A 392 15.35 -1.80 -21.89
C ASP A 392 16.49 -0.76 -21.74
N GLY A 393 16.73 0.04 -22.79
CA GLY A 393 17.67 1.15 -22.73
C GLY A 393 17.30 2.21 -21.68
N ALA A 394 16.00 2.46 -21.46
CA ALA A 394 15.54 3.37 -20.41
C ALA A 394 15.80 2.80 -19.01
N ILE A 395 15.59 1.49 -18.82
CA ILE A 395 15.87 0.80 -17.55
C ILE A 395 17.36 0.91 -17.18
N VAL A 396 18.25 0.63 -18.14
CA VAL A 396 19.70 0.75 -17.92
C VAL A 396 20.09 2.20 -17.64
N SER A 397 19.52 3.15 -18.40
CA SER A 397 19.77 4.58 -18.21
C SER A 397 19.30 5.06 -16.83
N ALA A 398 18.11 4.64 -16.38
CA ALA A 398 17.57 5.01 -15.07
C ALA A 398 18.48 4.51 -13.93
N ALA A 399 18.87 3.23 -13.95
CA ALA A 399 19.74 2.67 -12.92
C ALA A 399 21.13 3.33 -12.90
N THR A 400 21.74 3.58 -14.07
CA THR A 400 23.07 4.19 -14.17
C THR A 400 23.08 5.67 -13.78
N LEU A 401 22.10 6.45 -14.22
CA LEU A 401 22.00 7.88 -13.92
C LEU A 401 21.59 8.11 -12.46
N ALA A 402 20.66 7.31 -11.93
CA ALA A 402 20.28 7.38 -10.52
C ALA A 402 21.49 7.14 -9.60
N ALA A 403 22.25 6.07 -9.85
CA ALA A 403 23.44 5.73 -9.07
C ALA A 403 24.50 6.84 -9.10
N ARG A 404 24.59 7.57 -10.22
CA ARG A 404 25.63 8.57 -10.45
C ARG A 404 25.27 9.96 -9.92
N TYR A 405 24.05 10.41 -10.19
CA TYR A 405 23.65 11.80 -10.00
C TYR A 405 22.70 12.01 -8.81
N LEU A 406 21.98 10.98 -8.36
CA LEU A 406 21.02 11.08 -7.26
C LEU A 406 21.61 10.58 -5.93
N THR A 407 22.74 11.16 -5.52
CA THR A 407 23.54 10.71 -4.35
C THR A 407 22.83 10.83 -3.00
N GLN A 408 21.78 11.66 -2.91
CA GLN A 408 20.96 11.83 -1.71
C GLN A 408 19.96 10.69 -1.51
N ARG A 409 19.59 10.00 -2.60
CA ARG A 409 18.69 8.84 -2.57
C ARG A 409 19.50 7.56 -2.80
N ARG A 410 18.89 6.41 -2.57
CA ARG A 410 19.54 5.10 -2.70
C ARG A 410 18.81 4.25 -3.73
N LEU A 411 19.54 3.34 -4.35
CA LEU A 411 18.96 2.29 -5.18
C LEU A 411 18.24 1.26 -4.28
N PRO A 412 17.18 0.60 -4.77
CA PRO A 412 16.57 0.75 -6.09
C PRO A 412 15.56 1.91 -6.20
N ASP A 413 15.13 2.50 -5.08
CA ASP A 413 14.07 3.52 -5.00
C ASP A 413 14.25 4.67 -6.00
N SER A 414 15.44 5.29 -6.03
CA SER A 414 15.72 6.41 -6.94
C SER A 414 15.60 6.05 -8.42
N ALA A 415 15.87 4.79 -8.80
CA ALA A 415 15.77 4.34 -10.18
C ALA A 415 14.33 3.95 -10.55
N VAL A 416 13.57 3.42 -9.60
CA VAL A 416 12.13 3.13 -9.77
C VAL A 416 11.36 4.43 -9.95
N ASP A 417 11.63 5.44 -9.11
CA ASP A 417 11.00 6.76 -9.18
C ASP A 417 11.27 7.47 -10.52
N LEU A 418 12.49 7.34 -11.07
CA LEU A 418 12.81 7.85 -12.41
C LEU A 418 11.98 7.19 -13.52
N ILE A 419 11.79 5.87 -13.45
CA ILE A 419 10.97 5.14 -14.43
C ILE A 419 9.51 5.52 -14.29
N ASP A 420 9.03 5.67 -13.06
CA ASP A 420 7.65 6.04 -12.75
C ASP A 420 7.32 7.45 -13.25
N GLU A 421 8.16 8.45 -12.94
CA GLU A 421 7.98 9.82 -13.44
C GLU A 421 8.08 9.87 -14.97
N ALA A 422 8.96 9.07 -15.59
CA ALA A 422 9.10 9.02 -17.05
C ALA A 422 7.88 8.41 -17.72
N ALA A 423 7.35 7.32 -17.16
CA ALA A 423 6.13 6.70 -17.63
C ALA A 423 4.92 7.62 -17.46
N ALA A 424 4.82 8.31 -16.33
CA ALA A 424 3.77 9.29 -16.08
C ALA A 424 3.86 10.48 -17.05
N ALA A 425 5.06 11.01 -17.29
CA ALA A 425 5.27 12.10 -18.24
C ALA A 425 4.84 11.72 -19.66
N VAL A 426 5.27 10.55 -20.15
CA VAL A 426 4.86 10.03 -21.47
C VAL A 426 3.35 9.83 -21.55
N ARG A 427 2.74 9.27 -20.50
CA ARG A 427 1.28 9.11 -20.43
C ARG A 427 0.55 10.44 -20.53
N VAL A 428 1.00 11.46 -19.78
CA VAL A 428 0.41 12.80 -19.80
C VAL A 428 0.52 13.42 -21.19
N THR A 429 1.69 13.32 -21.83
CA THR A 429 1.89 13.80 -23.21
C THR A 429 0.95 13.09 -24.19
N ARG A 430 0.73 11.78 -24.03
CA ARG A 430 -0.18 10.99 -24.88
C ARG A 430 -1.66 11.32 -24.67
N GLU A 431 -2.08 11.49 -23.42
CA GLU A 431 -3.47 11.80 -23.09
C GLU A 431 -3.81 13.26 -23.38
N SER A 432 -2.80 14.14 -23.45
CA SER A 432 -2.95 15.52 -23.90
C SER A 432 -3.23 15.57 -25.40
N GLN A 433 -4.02 16.55 -25.83
CA GLN A 433 -4.20 16.79 -27.25
C GLN A 433 -2.87 17.23 -27.87
N PRO A 434 -2.48 16.69 -29.04
CA PRO A 434 -1.33 17.17 -29.79
C PRO A 434 -1.41 18.68 -30.01
N GLU A 435 -0.28 19.39 -29.90
CA GLU A 435 -0.25 20.85 -30.04
C GLU A 435 -0.83 21.31 -31.39
N ALA A 436 -0.61 20.54 -32.46
CA ALA A 436 -1.21 20.81 -33.77
C ALA A 436 -2.75 20.79 -33.73
N LEU A 437 -3.34 19.80 -33.05
CA LEU A 437 -4.79 19.68 -32.88
C LEU A 437 -5.34 20.79 -31.99
N ASP A 438 -4.73 21.06 -30.83
CA ASP A 438 -5.17 22.13 -29.93
C ASP A 438 -5.09 23.51 -30.61
N ASN A 439 -4.04 23.77 -31.38
CA ASN A 439 -3.91 25.02 -32.15
C ASN A 439 -5.02 25.17 -33.21
N MET A 440 -5.35 24.09 -33.93
CA MET A 440 -6.44 24.11 -34.92
C MET A 440 -7.82 24.23 -34.25
N GLU A 441 -8.08 23.51 -33.16
CA GLU A 441 -9.32 23.61 -32.39
C GLU A 441 -9.53 25.01 -31.81
N ARG A 442 -8.47 25.63 -31.27
CA ARG A 442 -8.53 27.02 -30.80
C ARG A 442 -8.82 27.99 -31.93
N LYS A 443 -8.20 27.80 -33.10
CA LYS A 443 -8.43 28.63 -34.29
C LYS A 443 -9.86 28.50 -34.80
N LEU A 444 -10.39 27.26 -34.88
CA LEU A 444 -11.79 27.00 -35.23
C LEU A 444 -12.74 27.71 -34.26
N ARG A 445 -12.51 27.58 -32.95
CA ARG A 445 -13.33 28.22 -31.92
C ARG A 445 -13.31 29.75 -32.03
N GLN A 446 -12.17 30.35 -32.34
CA GLN A 446 -12.07 31.79 -32.57
C GLN A 446 -12.91 32.22 -33.78
N LEU A 447 -12.83 31.48 -34.89
CA LEU A 447 -13.62 31.74 -36.09
C LEU A 447 -15.13 31.54 -35.86
N GLU A 448 -15.53 30.53 -35.08
CA GLU A 448 -16.94 30.32 -34.70
C GLU A 448 -17.49 31.48 -33.87
N ILE A 449 -16.71 31.99 -32.91
CA ILE A 449 -17.07 33.18 -32.12
C ILE A 449 -17.18 34.41 -33.04
N GLU A 450 -16.24 34.59 -33.97
CA GLU A 450 -16.26 35.66 -34.97
C GLU A 450 -17.52 35.57 -35.86
N ILE A 451 -17.86 34.38 -36.37
CA ILE A 451 -19.07 34.14 -37.17
C ILE A 451 -20.34 34.46 -36.37
N HIS A 452 -20.40 34.05 -35.10
CA HIS A 452 -21.56 34.30 -34.26
C HIS A 452 -21.73 35.79 -33.92
N ALA A 453 -20.64 36.54 -33.78
CA ALA A 453 -20.67 37.99 -33.61
C ALA A 453 -21.12 38.69 -34.91
N LEU A 454 -20.51 38.35 -36.05
CA LEU A 454 -20.80 38.96 -37.35
C LEU A 454 -22.20 38.64 -37.89
N ASN A 455 -22.81 37.50 -37.50
CA ASN A 455 -24.19 37.15 -37.87
C ASN A 455 -25.23 38.18 -37.38
N ARG A 456 -24.90 39.01 -36.38
CA ARG A 456 -25.80 40.04 -35.84
C ARG A 456 -25.71 41.38 -36.56
N GLU A 457 -24.64 41.58 -37.33
CA GLU A 457 -24.37 42.82 -38.05
C GLU A 457 -24.98 42.80 -39.46
N LYS A 458 -25.33 43.97 -39.99
CA LYS A 458 -26.09 44.12 -41.25
C LYS A 458 -25.36 44.88 -42.35
N ASP A 459 -24.18 45.43 -42.08
CA ASP A 459 -23.39 46.18 -43.05
C ASP A 459 -22.71 45.26 -44.08
N GLU A 460 -22.47 45.79 -45.28
CA GLU A 460 -21.87 45.02 -46.40
C GLU A 460 -20.46 44.51 -46.08
N ALA A 461 -19.67 45.26 -45.29
CA ALA A 461 -18.32 44.86 -44.90
C ALA A 461 -18.35 43.65 -43.93
N SER A 462 -19.23 43.66 -42.94
CA SER A 462 -19.45 42.53 -42.03
C SER A 462 -19.97 41.29 -42.76
N GLN A 463 -20.86 41.44 -43.76
CA GLN A 463 -21.33 40.31 -44.57
C GLN A 463 -20.20 39.67 -45.40
N ALA A 464 -19.31 40.49 -45.97
CA ALA A 464 -18.14 40.00 -46.70
C ALA A 464 -17.15 39.26 -45.78
N ARG A 465 -16.84 39.83 -44.60
CA ARG A 465 -15.97 39.17 -43.60
C ARG A 465 -16.60 37.89 -43.06
N LEU A 466 -17.91 37.86 -42.87
CA LEU A 466 -18.63 36.66 -42.44
C LEU A 466 -18.55 35.52 -43.46
N ALA A 467 -18.65 35.83 -44.76
CA ALA A 467 -18.46 34.83 -45.80
C ALA A 467 -17.02 34.27 -45.79
N GLN A 468 -16.03 35.14 -45.59
CA GLN A 468 -14.63 34.75 -45.47
C GLN A 468 -14.36 33.90 -44.21
N ALA A 469 -14.86 34.31 -43.04
CA ALA A 469 -14.71 33.57 -41.79
C ALA A 469 -15.38 32.18 -41.86
N LYS A 470 -16.53 32.06 -42.53
CA LYS A 470 -17.17 30.76 -42.79
C LYS A 470 -16.33 29.86 -43.69
N ALA A 471 -15.71 30.40 -44.73
CA ALA A 471 -14.81 29.64 -45.61
C ALA A 471 -13.53 29.21 -44.86
N GLU A 472 -12.93 30.12 -44.07
CA GLU A 472 -11.77 29.81 -43.23
C GLU A 472 -12.08 28.75 -42.19
N ALA A 473 -13.26 28.81 -41.54
CA ALA A 473 -13.71 27.80 -40.58
C ALA A 473 -13.92 26.44 -41.26
N ALA A 474 -14.54 26.40 -42.44
CA ALA A 474 -14.73 25.15 -43.20
C ALA A 474 -13.39 24.51 -43.59
N ASN A 475 -12.41 25.30 -44.03
CA ASN A 475 -11.07 24.79 -44.36
C ASN A 475 -10.38 24.21 -43.11
N VAL A 476 -10.42 24.94 -41.98
CA VAL A 476 -9.84 24.44 -40.72
C VAL A 476 -10.56 23.17 -40.23
N GLU A 477 -11.88 23.07 -40.40
CA GLU A 477 -12.64 21.88 -40.05
C GLU A 477 -12.29 20.67 -40.93
N GLU A 478 -12.05 20.90 -42.23
CA GLU A 478 -11.61 19.87 -43.18
C GLU A 478 -10.21 19.35 -42.84
N ASP A 479 -9.28 20.22 -42.44
CA ASP A 479 -7.94 19.85 -41.99
C ASP A 479 -7.96 19.13 -40.61
N LEU A 480 -8.90 19.49 -39.73
CA LEU A 480 -8.98 18.97 -38.36
C LEU A 480 -9.56 17.56 -38.29
N LYS A 481 -10.55 17.24 -39.14
CA LYS A 481 -11.19 15.91 -39.19
C LYS A 481 -10.19 14.74 -39.30
N PRO A 482 -9.26 14.69 -40.27
CA PRO A 482 -8.33 13.58 -40.39
C PRO A 482 -7.39 13.47 -39.18
N LEU A 483 -6.91 14.60 -38.65
CA LEU A 483 -6.04 14.62 -37.47
C LEU A 483 -6.77 14.08 -36.23
N ARG A 484 -8.04 14.44 -36.06
CA ARG A 484 -8.86 14.00 -34.93
C ARG A 484 -9.20 12.52 -35.03
N GLU A 485 -9.59 12.03 -36.20
CA GLU A 485 -9.85 10.61 -36.44
C GLU A 485 -8.59 9.77 -36.18
N MET A 486 -7.43 10.25 -36.64
CA MET A 486 -6.15 9.59 -36.38
C MET A 486 -5.87 9.50 -34.88
N TYR A 487 -5.96 10.62 -34.15
CA TYR A 487 -5.75 10.66 -32.70
C TYR A 487 -6.73 9.77 -31.92
N GLU A 488 -8.03 9.81 -32.27
CA GLU A 488 -9.05 8.97 -31.62
C GLU A 488 -8.80 7.47 -31.89
N SER A 489 -8.36 7.11 -33.10
CA SER A 489 -8.02 5.73 -33.46
C SER A 489 -6.79 5.21 -32.71
N GLU A 490 -5.75 6.02 -32.54
CA GLU A 490 -4.55 5.67 -31.77
C GLU A 490 -4.89 5.48 -30.29
N LYS A 491 -5.67 6.41 -29.72
CA LYS A 491 -6.13 6.33 -28.34
C LYS A 491 -6.98 5.08 -28.09
N ALA A 492 -7.84 4.71 -29.04
CA ALA A 492 -8.63 3.49 -28.96
C ALA A 492 -7.74 2.24 -28.97
N ARG A 493 -6.77 2.14 -29.89
CA ARG A 493 -5.82 1.03 -29.96
C ARG A 493 -5.00 0.90 -28.67
N GLY A 494 -4.51 2.01 -28.12
CA GLY A 494 -3.77 2.02 -26.86
C GLY A 494 -4.60 1.50 -25.69
N LYS A 495 -5.88 1.91 -25.59
CA LYS A 495 -6.82 1.42 -24.57
C LYS A 495 -7.10 -0.07 -24.70
N GLU A 496 -7.32 -0.57 -25.92
CA GLU A 496 -7.56 -2.00 -26.15
C GLU A 496 -6.38 -2.86 -25.69
N ILE A 497 -5.15 -2.44 -25.98
CA ILE A 497 -3.94 -3.12 -25.51
C ILE A 497 -3.87 -3.09 -23.97
N GLN A 498 -4.14 -1.94 -23.37
CA GLN A 498 -4.10 -1.80 -21.91
C GLN A 498 -5.14 -2.68 -21.21
N GLU A 499 -6.37 -2.70 -21.70
CA GLU A 499 -7.43 -3.58 -21.17
C GLU A 499 -7.07 -5.05 -21.30
N ALA A 500 -6.49 -5.45 -22.44
CA ALA A 500 -6.04 -6.82 -22.65
C ALA A 500 -4.93 -7.21 -21.66
N LYS A 501 -3.92 -6.35 -21.43
CA LYS A 501 -2.86 -6.60 -20.45
C LYS A 501 -3.41 -6.67 -19.02
N LEU A 502 -4.34 -5.80 -18.65
CA LEU A 502 -4.95 -5.80 -17.32
C LEU A 502 -5.76 -7.08 -17.07
N ARG A 503 -6.52 -7.55 -18.07
CA ARG A 503 -7.23 -8.84 -17.98
C ARG A 503 -6.26 -10.00 -17.84
N ARG A 504 -5.14 -9.99 -18.57
CA ARG A 504 -4.11 -11.03 -18.47
C ARG A 504 -3.55 -11.12 -17.06
N ASP A 505 -3.22 -9.98 -16.46
CA ASP A 505 -2.69 -9.94 -15.09
C ASP A 505 -3.71 -10.49 -14.07
N GLN A 506 -5.00 -10.17 -14.24
CA GLN A 506 -6.07 -10.76 -13.42
C GLN A 506 -6.17 -12.28 -13.59
N LEU A 507 -6.02 -12.80 -14.81
CA LEU A 507 -6.04 -14.24 -15.07
C LEU A 507 -4.81 -14.94 -14.48
N ILE A 508 -3.63 -14.32 -14.53
CA ILE A 508 -2.41 -14.83 -13.90
C ILE A 508 -2.59 -14.93 -12.38
N THR A 509 -3.15 -13.90 -11.73
CA THR A 509 -3.44 -13.96 -10.29
C THR A 509 -4.43 -15.08 -9.96
N LYS A 510 -5.51 -15.24 -10.74
CA LYS A 510 -6.47 -16.34 -10.57
C LYS A 510 -5.85 -17.72 -10.80
N GLN A 511 -4.94 -17.83 -11.77
CA GLN A 511 -4.22 -19.07 -12.03
C GLN A 511 -3.36 -19.43 -10.81
N GLN A 512 -2.60 -18.48 -10.27
CA GLN A 512 -1.79 -18.69 -9.07
C GLN A 512 -2.66 -19.07 -7.87
N GLU A 513 -3.83 -18.45 -7.72
CA GLU A 513 -4.79 -18.81 -6.67
C GLU A 513 -5.33 -20.23 -6.83
N ALA A 514 -5.73 -20.63 -8.04
CA ALA A 514 -6.20 -21.98 -8.34
C ALA A 514 -5.10 -23.04 -8.10
N GLU A 515 -3.85 -22.75 -8.50
CA GLU A 515 -2.69 -23.61 -8.24
C GLU A 515 -2.46 -23.80 -6.73
N ARG A 516 -2.61 -22.74 -5.93
CA ARG A 516 -2.51 -22.80 -4.46
C ARG A 516 -3.63 -23.62 -3.82
N MET A 517 -4.86 -23.44 -4.29
CA MET A 517 -6.04 -24.19 -3.81
C MET A 517 -6.06 -25.64 -4.31
N ARG A 518 -5.09 -26.05 -5.14
CA ARG A 518 -5.03 -27.34 -5.82
C ARG A 518 -6.25 -27.60 -6.72
N ASP A 519 -6.88 -26.54 -7.20
CA ASP A 519 -7.88 -26.61 -8.26
C ASP A 519 -7.17 -26.74 -9.61
N LEU A 520 -6.77 -27.97 -9.91
CA LEU A 520 -6.01 -28.29 -11.12
C LEU A 520 -6.81 -28.04 -12.40
N GLN A 521 -8.14 -28.10 -12.34
CA GLN A 521 -9.00 -27.91 -13.50
C GLN A 521 -8.95 -26.43 -13.91
N THR A 522 -9.31 -25.53 -12.99
CA THR A 522 -9.32 -24.09 -13.26
C THR A 522 -7.92 -23.57 -13.58
N ALA A 523 -6.88 -24.07 -12.90
CA ALA A 523 -5.49 -23.72 -13.21
C ALA A 523 -5.08 -24.15 -14.62
N SER A 524 -5.48 -25.35 -15.07
CA SER A 524 -5.17 -25.86 -16.41
C SER A 524 -5.90 -25.07 -17.50
N ASP A 525 -7.18 -24.78 -17.28
CA ASP A 525 -7.99 -24.01 -18.24
C ASP A 525 -7.42 -22.61 -18.46
N LEU A 526 -6.99 -21.95 -17.38
CA LEU A 526 -6.35 -20.63 -17.43
C LEU A 526 -4.98 -20.70 -18.11
N LYS A 527 -4.14 -21.68 -17.74
CA LYS A 527 -2.76 -21.80 -18.21
C LYS A 527 -2.63 -22.20 -19.68
N TYR A 528 -3.49 -23.10 -20.16
CA TYR A 528 -3.38 -23.67 -21.50
C TYR A 528 -4.31 -23.04 -22.55
N TYR A 529 -5.38 -22.36 -22.13
CA TYR A 529 -6.32 -21.72 -23.06
C TYR A 529 -6.40 -20.20 -22.84
N ALA A 530 -6.99 -19.75 -21.72
CA ALA A 530 -7.38 -18.35 -21.57
C ALA A 530 -6.21 -17.36 -21.58
N ILE A 531 -5.09 -17.69 -20.93
CA ILE A 531 -3.89 -16.82 -20.92
C ILE A 531 -3.20 -16.83 -22.29
N PRO A 532 -2.89 -17.99 -22.92
CA PRO A 532 -2.34 -18.03 -24.27
C PRO A 532 -3.16 -17.28 -25.33
N ASP A 533 -4.49 -17.46 -25.35
CA ASP A 533 -5.38 -16.77 -26.30
C ASP A 533 -5.27 -15.24 -26.17
N LEU A 534 -5.19 -14.76 -24.92
CA LEU A 534 -5.06 -13.34 -24.62
C LEU A 534 -3.66 -12.81 -24.95
N GLU A 535 -2.61 -13.60 -24.73
CA GLU A 535 -1.24 -13.26 -25.14
C GLU A 535 -1.11 -13.17 -26.67
N GLU A 536 -1.74 -14.09 -27.41
CA GLU A 536 -1.80 -14.03 -28.87
C GLU A 536 -2.54 -12.77 -29.34
N ARG A 537 -3.66 -12.44 -28.68
CA ARG A 537 -4.40 -11.21 -28.96
C ARG A 537 -3.58 -9.96 -28.68
N ILE A 538 -2.86 -9.90 -27.56
CA ILE A 538 -1.97 -8.78 -27.23
C ILE A 538 -0.87 -8.66 -28.29
N LYS A 539 -0.23 -9.76 -28.69
CA LYS A 539 0.80 -9.76 -29.74
C LYS A 539 0.27 -9.29 -31.09
N GLN A 540 -0.97 -9.61 -31.44
CA GLN A 540 -1.62 -9.08 -32.65
C GLN A 540 -1.82 -7.58 -32.56
N LEU A 541 -2.42 -7.10 -31.46
CA LEU A 541 -2.66 -5.66 -31.24
C LEU A 541 -1.36 -4.84 -31.22
N GLU A 542 -0.29 -5.38 -30.60
CA GLU A 542 1.03 -4.75 -30.58
C GLU A 542 1.66 -4.71 -31.98
N LYS A 543 1.47 -5.74 -32.81
CA LYS A 543 1.92 -5.74 -34.21
C LYS A 543 1.17 -4.72 -35.06
N ASP A 544 -0.15 -4.66 -34.91
CA ASP A 544 -1.00 -3.73 -35.65
C ASP A 544 -0.66 -2.28 -35.29
N LYS A 545 -0.40 -2.03 -34.00
CA LYS A 545 0.10 -0.75 -33.51
C LYS A 545 1.48 -0.42 -34.08
N ALA A 546 2.45 -1.34 -33.96
CA ALA A 546 3.81 -1.12 -34.45
C ALA A 546 3.86 -0.86 -35.97
N ALA A 547 3.00 -1.51 -36.76
CA ALA A 547 2.88 -1.25 -38.19
C ALA A 547 2.39 0.19 -38.46
N SER A 548 1.37 0.63 -37.73
CA SER A 548 0.85 2.00 -37.81
C SER A 548 1.88 3.05 -37.39
N ASP A 549 2.57 2.82 -36.27
CA ASP A 549 3.61 3.72 -35.76
C ASP A 549 4.77 3.85 -36.76
N LEU A 550 5.14 2.75 -37.42
CA LEU A 550 6.19 2.73 -38.44
C LEU A 550 5.78 3.49 -39.71
N ASP A 551 4.53 3.37 -40.14
CA ASP A 551 4.02 4.10 -41.30
C ASP A 551 3.93 5.60 -41.02
N GLN A 552 3.57 5.99 -39.80
CA GLN A 552 3.60 7.39 -39.35
C GLN A 552 5.02 7.92 -39.26
N LEU A 553 5.97 7.15 -38.72
CA LEU A 553 7.38 7.54 -38.69
C LEU A 553 7.95 7.79 -40.08
N LYS A 554 7.57 6.97 -41.07
CA LYS A 554 7.97 7.17 -42.47
C LYS A 554 7.33 8.44 -43.07
N GLN A 555 6.06 8.70 -42.77
CA GLN A 555 5.37 9.92 -43.22
C GLN A 555 5.98 11.17 -42.57
N ALA A 556 6.24 11.14 -41.26
CA ALA A 556 6.88 12.21 -40.50
C ALA A 556 8.32 12.48 -40.96
N GLN A 557 9.10 11.44 -41.27
CA GLN A 557 10.43 11.60 -41.86
C GLN A 557 10.40 12.18 -43.27
N ALA A 558 9.33 11.93 -44.04
CA ALA A 558 9.14 12.52 -45.36
C ALA A 558 8.66 13.99 -45.29
N SER A 559 7.90 14.38 -44.27
CA SER A 559 7.42 15.77 -44.05
C SER A 559 8.37 16.63 -43.22
N GLY A 560 9.34 16.04 -42.52
CA GLY A 560 10.24 16.75 -41.60
C GLY A 560 9.58 17.15 -40.27
N GLU A 561 8.39 16.64 -40.01
CA GLU A 561 7.63 16.90 -38.78
C GLU A 561 8.00 15.89 -37.68
N THR A 562 7.91 16.32 -36.43
CA THR A 562 8.06 15.40 -35.28
C THR A 562 6.89 14.41 -35.24
N PRO A 563 7.15 13.11 -34.97
CA PRO A 563 6.08 12.12 -34.85
C PRO A 563 5.06 12.55 -33.80
N LEU A 564 3.78 12.37 -34.12
CA LEU A 564 2.67 12.97 -33.37
C LEU A 564 2.57 12.43 -31.94
N LEU A 565 2.99 11.18 -31.69
CA LEU A 565 3.01 10.54 -30.37
C LEU A 565 4.18 9.55 -30.23
N THR A 566 4.81 9.55 -29.06
CA THR A 566 5.76 8.50 -28.66
C THR A 566 5.24 7.83 -27.38
N ASP A 567 4.78 6.59 -27.51
CA ASP A 567 4.25 5.79 -26.40
C ASP A 567 5.34 5.03 -25.63
N ALA A 568 6.61 5.28 -25.97
CA ALA A 568 7.76 4.56 -25.46
C ALA A 568 8.61 5.44 -24.55
N VAL A 569 8.90 4.94 -23.35
CA VAL A 569 9.89 5.50 -22.45
C VAL A 569 11.26 5.01 -22.90
N GLY A 570 12.07 5.91 -23.45
CA GLY A 570 13.44 5.69 -23.86
C GLY A 570 14.46 6.38 -22.94
N PRO A 571 15.77 6.25 -23.26
CA PRO A 571 16.82 6.93 -22.51
C PRO A 571 16.68 8.46 -22.49
N ASP A 572 16.08 9.05 -23.54
CA ASP A 572 15.89 10.49 -23.64
C ASP A 572 14.91 11.02 -22.59
N GLN A 573 13.78 10.33 -22.39
CA GLN A 573 12.81 10.70 -21.35
C GLN A 573 13.42 10.61 -19.94
N ILE A 574 14.26 9.61 -19.70
CA ILE A 574 15.00 9.49 -18.44
C ILE A 574 15.98 10.66 -18.27
N ASN A 575 16.73 11.00 -19.31
CA ASN A 575 17.67 12.13 -19.27
C ASN A 575 16.95 13.45 -18.98
N GLU A 576 15.77 13.69 -19.57
CA GLU A 576 14.98 14.90 -19.33
C GLU A 576 14.55 15.04 -17.87
N ILE A 577 14.13 13.95 -17.23
CA ILE A 577 13.72 13.96 -15.82
C ILE A 577 14.94 14.14 -14.91
N VAL A 578 16.02 13.42 -15.16
CA VAL A 578 17.28 13.59 -14.40
C VAL A 578 17.77 15.03 -14.55
N ALA A 579 17.71 15.61 -15.75
CA ALA A 579 18.07 17.01 -15.98
C ALA A 579 17.18 17.97 -15.19
N ARG A 580 15.87 17.71 -15.10
CA ARG A 580 14.93 18.51 -14.31
C ARG A 580 15.23 18.44 -12.81
N TRP A 581 15.51 17.25 -12.30
CA TRP A 581 15.79 17.04 -10.87
C TRP A 581 17.14 17.60 -10.43
N THR A 582 18.16 17.47 -11.28
CA THR A 582 19.54 17.84 -10.94
C THR A 582 19.96 19.23 -11.45
N GLY A 583 19.23 19.79 -12.42
CA GLY A 583 19.62 20.99 -13.15
C GLY A 583 20.73 20.78 -14.18
N ILE A 584 21.19 19.54 -14.39
CA ILE A 584 22.27 19.21 -15.34
C ILE A 584 21.69 19.17 -16.77
N PRO A 585 22.26 19.88 -17.76
CA PRO A 585 21.76 19.86 -19.13
C PRO A 585 21.75 18.46 -19.77
N VAL A 586 20.68 18.13 -20.50
CA VAL A 586 20.50 16.83 -21.21
C VAL A 586 21.68 16.48 -22.12
N THR A 587 22.29 17.49 -22.76
CA THR A 587 23.48 17.30 -23.62
C THR A 587 24.65 16.68 -22.87
N ARG A 588 24.84 17.04 -21.59
CA ARG A 588 25.89 16.47 -20.74
C ARG A 588 25.54 15.03 -20.31
N LEU A 589 24.26 14.73 -20.10
CA LEU A 589 23.78 13.39 -19.70
C LEU A 589 23.88 12.36 -20.83
N ARG A 590 23.72 12.78 -22.10
CA ARG A 590 23.85 11.91 -23.28
C ARG A 590 25.28 11.43 -23.56
N THR A 591 26.29 12.10 -23.00
CA THR A 591 27.69 11.81 -23.34
C THR A 591 28.14 10.54 -22.60
N THR A 592 28.66 9.53 -23.32
CA THR A 592 29.14 8.31 -22.67
C THR A 592 30.32 8.63 -21.75
N GLU A 593 30.47 7.88 -20.66
CA GLU A 593 31.60 8.08 -19.74
C GLU A 593 32.95 7.94 -20.47
N LYS A 594 33.03 7.03 -21.44
CA LYS A 594 34.23 6.85 -22.27
C LYS A 594 34.55 8.10 -23.09
N ASP A 595 33.57 8.64 -23.81
CA ASP A 595 33.77 9.85 -24.63
C ASP A 595 34.12 11.06 -23.76
N LYS A 596 33.47 11.17 -22.60
CA LYS A 596 33.79 12.19 -21.60
C LYS A 596 35.27 12.07 -21.20
N LEU A 597 35.72 10.92 -20.72
CA LEU A 597 37.11 10.70 -20.27
C LEU A 597 38.16 10.92 -21.37
N LEU A 598 37.83 10.62 -22.63
CA LEU A 598 38.71 10.91 -23.77
C LEU A 598 38.89 12.41 -23.99
N GLN A 599 37.83 13.20 -23.81
CA GLN A 599 37.84 14.65 -23.98
C GLN A 599 38.30 15.43 -22.74
N MET A 600 38.58 14.75 -21.61
CA MET A 600 38.94 15.38 -20.33
C MET A 600 40.08 16.39 -20.43
N GLU A 601 41.19 16.04 -21.09
CA GLU A 601 42.34 16.94 -21.22
C GLU A 601 41.98 18.25 -21.95
N ARG A 602 41.14 18.16 -22.99
CA ARG A 602 40.71 19.33 -23.75
C ARG A 602 39.86 20.25 -22.87
N HIS A 603 38.84 19.70 -22.21
CA HIS A 603 37.97 20.47 -21.32
C HIS A 603 38.72 21.11 -20.14
N LEU A 604 39.63 20.36 -19.50
CA LEU A 604 40.43 20.92 -18.41
C LEU A 604 41.38 22.02 -18.90
N SER A 605 41.91 21.89 -20.13
CA SER A 605 42.80 22.89 -20.73
C SER A 605 42.09 24.17 -21.16
N GLU A 606 40.78 24.14 -21.42
CA GLU A 606 39.97 25.35 -21.69
C GLU A 606 39.92 26.28 -20.48
N LEU A 607 39.84 25.70 -19.27
CA LEU A 607 39.74 26.44 -18.01
C LEU A 607 41.12 26.71 -17.38
N VAL A 608 42.05 25.75 -17.46
CA VAL A 608 43.36 25.82 -16.81
C VAL A 608 44.44 26.18 -17.83
N VAL A 609 44.72 27.48 -17.93
CA VAL A 609 45.70 28.02 -18.88
C VAL A 609 47.14 27.72 -18.44
N GLY A 610 47.95 27.19 -19.36
CA GLY A 610 49.40 27.06 -19.19
C GLY A 610 49.90 25.88 -18.35
N GLN A 611 49.03 25.03 -17.80
CA GLN A 611 49.39 23.90 -16.92
C GLN A 611 49.20 22.52 -17.60
N ARG A 612 49.64 22.40 -18.86
CA ARG A 612 49.36 21.19 -19.69
C ARG A 612 49.88 19.89 -19.08
N GLU A 613 51.07 19.90 -18.49
CA GLU A 613 51.67 18.70 -17.88
C GLU A 613 50.84 18.21 -16.69
N ALA A 614 50.41 19.12 -15.82
CA ALA A 614 49.55 18.80 -14.67
C ALA A 614 48.19 18.24 -15.13
N VAL A 615 47.55 18.88 -16.13
CA VAL A 615 46.28 18.41 -16.71
C VAL A 615 46.42 17.01 -17.29
N THR A 616 47.49 16.75 -18.05
CA THR A 616 47.74 15.44 -18.68
C THR A 616 47.96 14.34 -17.64
N SER A 617 48.74 14.64 -16.59
CA SER A 617 49.01 13.70 -15.50
C SER A 617 47.73 13.32 -14.74
N VAL A 618 46.91 14.32 -14.41
CA VAL A 618 45.60 14.11 -13.76
C VAL A 618 44.67 13.28 -14.62
N ALA A 619 44.55 13.62 -15.92
CA ALA A 619 43.67 12.90 -16.83
C ALA A 619 44.08 11.43 -17.01
N ASN A 620 45.37 11.14 -17.15
CA ASN A 620 45.87 9.78 -17.31
C ASN A 620 45.62 8.92 -16.06
N ALA A 621 45.87 9.45 -14.87
CA ALA A 621 45.62 8.72 -13.63
C ALA A 621 44.12 8.41 -13.44
N ILE A 622 43.24 9.33 -13.78
CA ILE A 622 41.79 9.09 -13.69
C ILE A 622 41.34 8.06 -14.72
N ARG A 623 41.83 8.13 -15.97
CA ARG A 623 41.55 7.10 -16.99
C ARG A 623 42.01 5.72 -16.53
N LEU A 624 43.20 5.63 -15.93
CA LEU A 624 43.73 4.37 -15.40
C LEU A 624 42.79 3.79 -14.33
N GLN A 625 42.30 4.62 -13.41
CA GLN A 625 41.38 4.16 -12.38
C GLN A 625 40.01 3.76 -12.95
N ARG A 626 39.45 4.55 -13.86
CA ARG A 626 38.14 4.28 -14.49
C ARG A 626 38.18 3.06 -15.42
N SER A 627 39.35 2.71 -15.93
CA SER A 627 39.55 1.47 -16.70
C SER A 627 39.55 0.20 -15.84
N GLY A 628 39.58 0.32 -14.51
CA GLY A 628 39.67 -0.82 -13.59
C GLY A 628 41.06 -1.46 -13.49
N LEU A 629 42.08 -0.85 -14.12
CA LEU A 629 43.47 -1.31 -14.06
C LEU A 629 44.18 -0.91 -12.76
N ALA A 630 43.65 0.08 -12.04
CA ALA A 630 44.15 0.49 -10.72
C ALA A 630 43.51 -0.35 -9.60
N ASN A 631 44.15 -0.38 -8.42
CA ASN A 631 43.60 -1.04 -7.24
C ASN A 631 42.25 -0.39 -6.85
N PRO A 632 41.12 -1.15 -6.81
CA PRO A 632 39.81 -0.61 -6.46
C PRO A 632 39.74 0.03 -5.07
N ASN A 633 40.60 -0.40 -4.14
CA ASN A 633 40.64 0.11 -2.77
C ASN A 633 41.47 1.41 -2.62
N GLN A 634 42.03 1.94 -3.71
CA GLN A 634 42.90 3.12 -3.67
C GLN A 634 42.30 4.27 -4.51
N PRO A 635 42.00 5.44 -3.91
CA PRO A 635 41.55 6.62 -4.65
C PRO A 635 42.70 7.27 -5.46
N PRO A 636 42.39 8.05 -6.51
CA PRO A 636 43.42 8.74 -7.27
C PRO A 636 43.96 9.89 -6.40
N SER A 637 45.25 9.89 -6.13
CA SER A 637 45.90 10.88 -5.27
C SER A 637 46.90 11.71 -6.05
N PHE A 638 46.84 13.04 -5.88
CA PHE A 638 47.74 13.98 -6.53
C PHE A 638 48.36 14.94 -5.52
N LEU A 639 49.63 15.30 -5.73
CA LEU A 639 50.31 16.36 -4.99
C LEU A 639 50.66 17.49 -5.96
N PHE A 640 49.99 18.64 -5.85
CA PHE A 640 50.23 19.78 -6.74
C PHE A 640 51.33 20.70 -6.19
N CYS A 641 52.54 20.56 -6.75
CA CYS A 641 53.71 21.36 -6.42
C CYS A 641 53.82 22.58 -7.35
N GLY A 642 54.13 23.76 -6.81
CA GLY A 642 54.26 25.00 -7.60
C GLY A 642 53.96 26.29 -6.81
N PRO A 643 54.17 27.48 -7.39
CA PRO A 643 53.87 28.76 -6.75
C PRO A 643 52.36 28.96 -6.48
N SER A 644 52.02 29.84 -5.53
CA SER A 644 50.62 30.24 -5.30
C SER A 644 50.05 30.99 -6.51
N GLY A 645 48.74 30.90 -6.73
CA GLY A 645 48.06 31.58 -7.84
C GLY A 645 48.24 30.95 -9.22
N THR A 646 48.97 29.85 -9.34
CA THR A 646 49.26 29.17 -10.64
C THR A 646 48.15 28.25 -11.15
N GLY A 647 47.00 28.22 -10.47
CA GLY A 647 45.83 27.43 -10.91
C GLY A 647 45.67 26.06 -10.26
N LYS A 648 46.40 25.72 -9.19
CA LYS A 648 46.24 24.44 -8.47
C LYS A 648 44.80 24.19 -8.01
N THR A 649 44.21 25.17 -7.31
CA THR A 649 42.82 25.11 -6.85
C THR A 649 41.82 25.26 -8.00
N LEU A 650 42.22 25.92 -9.09
CA LEU A 650 41.36 26.02 -10.28
C LEU A 650 41.25 24.65 -10.96
N LEU A 651 42.36 23.91 -11.08
CA LEU A 651 42.38 22.56 -11.61
C LEU A 651 41.53 21.59 -10.78
N THR A 652 41.55 21.68 -9.44
CA THR A 652 40.68 20.84 -8.60
C THR A 652 39.19 21.18 -8.78
N LYS A 653 38.85 22.47 -8.90
CA LYS A 653 37.48 22.91 -9.17
C LYS A 653 36.99 22.46 -10.55
N ALA A 654 37.80 22.67 -11.59
CA ALA A 654 37.52 22.23 -12.95
C ALA A 654 37.39 20.71 -13.02
N LEU A 655 38.20 19.98 -12.24
CA LEU A 655 38.11 18.54 -12.15
C LEU A 655 36.82 18.07 -11.45
N ALA A 656 36.41 18.74 -10.37
CA ALA A 656 35.16 18.45 -9.69
C ALA A 656 33.96 18.67 -10.63
N GLU A 657 33.94 19.82 -11.32
CA GLU A 657 32.93 20.12 -12.33
C GLU A 657 32.94 19.09 -13.47
N PHE A 658 34.12 18.67 -13.94
CA PHE A 658 34.22 17.71 -15.03
C PHE A 658 33.75 16.30 -14.64
N LEU A 659 34.17 15.78 -13.48
CA LEU A 659 33.86 14.41 -13.08
C LEU A 659 32.44 14.25 -12.54
N PHE A 660 32.00 15.22 -11.74
CA PHE A 660 30.74 15.14 -11.01
C PHE A 660 29.65 16.06 -11.57
N ASP A 661 29.94 16.81 -12.63
CA ASP A 661 29.02 17.79 -13.23
C ASP A 661 28.56 18.89 -12.25
N ASP A 662 29.24 19.03 -11.10
CA ASP A 662 28.97 20.01 -10.06
C ASP A 662 30.28 20.61 -9.47
N PRO A 663 30.53 21.92 -9.62
CA PRO A 663 31.70 22.58 -9.02
C PRO A 663 31.63 22.61 -7.48
N ARG A 664 30.45 22.43 -6.87
CA ARG A 664 30.27 22.35 -5.40
C ARG A 664 30.61 20.99 -4.83
N ALA A 665 30.79 19.96 -5.67
CA ALA A 665 31.25 18.63 -5.24
C ALA A 665 32.71 18.63 -4.73
N MET A 666 33.39 19.77 -4.70
CA MET A 666 34.72 19.94 -4.11
C MET A 666 34.63 20.17 -2.59
N ILE A 667 35.04 19.17 -1.81
CA ILE A 667 35.27 19.34 -0.37
C ILE A 667 36.66 19.93 -0.16
N ARG A 668 36.74 21.11 0.47
CA ARG A 668 38.01 21.80 0.77
C ARG A 668 38.29 21.73 2.26
N PHE A 669 39.45 21.18 2.60
CA PHE A 669 40.02 21.27 3.94
C PHE A 669 41.20 22.25 3.93
N ASP A 670 41.13 23.32 4.73
CA ASP A 670 42.25 24.25 4.87
C ASP A 670 43.23 23.73 5.94
N MET A 671 44.31 23.08 5.51
CA MET A 671 45.29 22.48 6.42
C MET A 671 45.97 23.50 7.35
N SER A 672 45.89 24.79 7.04
CA SER A 672 46.37 25.86 7.93
C SER A 672 45.59 25.91 9.24
N GLU A 673 44.33 25.47 9.25
CA GLU A 673 43.47 25.39 10.44
C GLU A 673 43.68 24.09 11.25
N TYR A 674 44.36 23.09 10.67
CA TYR A 674 44.61 21.78 11.27
C TYR A 674 46.01 21.64 11.89
N GLN A 675 46.61 22.76 12.35
CA GLN A 675 47.93 22.74 12.98
C GLN A 675 47.93 22.12 14.38
N GLU A 676 46.83 22.26 15.13
CA GLU A 676 46.71 21.77 16.49
C GLU A 676 46.13 20.36 16.54
N ARG A 677 46.58 19.55 17.51
CA ARG A 677 46.09 18.17 17.71
C ARG A 677 44.58 18.11 17.94
N HIS A 678 44.00 19.13 18.56
CA HIS A 678 42.56 19.18 18.85
C HIS A 678 41.71 19.51 17.62
N SER A 679 42.27 20.15 16.59
CA SER A 679 41.58 20.42 15.31
C SER A 679 41.26 19.14 14.54
N LEU A 680 41.99 18.04 14.80
CA LEU A 680 41.76 16.72 14.20
C LEU A 680 40.35 16.18 14.52
N SER A 681 39.79 16.57 15.67
CA SER A 681 38.43 16.18 16.08
C SER A 681 37.35 16.72 15.13
N ARG A 682 37.62 17.80 14.39
CA ARG A 682 36.71 18.32 13.35
C ARG A 682 36.68 17.45 12.09
N MET A 683 37.71 16.65 11.84
CA MET A 683 37.84 15.80 10.65
C MET A 683 37.44 14.34 10.92
N ILE A 684 37.72 13.83 12.12
CA ILE A 684 37.46 12.43 12.51
C ILE A 684 36.18 12.29 13.36
N GLY A 685 35.66 13.41 13.86
CA GLY A 685 34.61 13.45 14.88
C GLY A 685 35.19 13.56 16.29
N ALA A 686 34.43 14.18 17.20
CA ALA A 686 34.84 14.27 18.61
C ALA A 686 34.80 12.86 19.26
N PRO A 687 35.77 12.51 20.12
CA PRO A 687 35.76 11.22 20.81
C PRO A 687 34.55 11.07 21.76
N PRO A 688 34.11 9.83 22.05
CA PRO A 688 32.99 9.56 22.96
C PRO A 688 33.14 10.29 24.29
N GLY A 689 32.15 11.14 24.63
CA GLY A 689 32.15 11.95 25.86
C GLY A 689 32.57 13.42 25.69
N TYR A 690 32.93 13.87 24.48
CA TYR A 690 33.18 15.28 24.17
C TYR A 690 32.01 15.93 23.42
N VAL A 691 31.82 17.23 23.63
CA VAL A 691 30.79 18.04 22.94
C VAL A 691 31.01 17.94 21.43
N GLY A 692 29.99 17.47 20.69
CA GLY A 692 30.05 17.28 19.23
C GLY A 692 30.27 15.84 18.76
N HIS A 693 30.31 14.86 19.66
CA HIS A 693 30.45 13.43 19.31
C HIS A 693 29.37 12.91 18.35
N ASP A 694 28.16 13.46 18.42
CA ASP A 694 27.02 13.02 17.59
C ASP A 694 26.94 13.74 16.22
N ALA A 695 27.90 14.61 15.89
CA ALA A 695 27.89 15.47 14.71
C ALA A 695 29.09 15.28 13.75
N GLY A 696 29.94 14.28 14.02
CA GLY A 696 31.17 13.98 13.26
C GLY A 696 30.94 13.18 11.99
#